data_AF-A0A0M4E953-F1
#
_entry.id   AF-A0A0M4E953-F1
#
_cell.length_a   1.000
_cell.length_b   1.000
_cell.length_c   1.000
_cell.angle_alpha   90.00
_cell.angle_beta   90.00
_cell.angle_gamma   90.00
#
_symmetry.space_group_name_H-M   'P 1'
#
loop_
_entity.id
_entity.type
_entity.pdbx_description
1 polymer ?
#
loop_
_entity_poly.entity_id
_entity_poly.type
_entity_poly.pdbx_seq_one_letter_code
_entity_poly.pdbx_strand_id
1 'polypeptide(L)'
;EEDYTTAMSHLTIGAQIQELSKRLQNTTEELHQQVRDKHGALLQQATHAGRFDAALNSLAADVENVRATGHRLKNQVDTQYQLVENQTQVLGRLHEVSHLLRSAGTLLTLTAKLRNTKDVLRQAELHFELGPLIEDNDLKDIAFIQEERAFVISSRQKIRNLTQMQLVTGLQDRNKLQVVNALKIFMNFNTLEKSLDNLLATFIADMEQALKECFAGTDISVLNKTQTSPSITSSKAGSSRGPGKTPQLTTTQNFRAKFWKSLHWLLYDELYESCTQIKLLKQALEQINQFGYTSESSEQCIPQRFWQQVQQLLRKSFDECTQHVNQALQEGLSKLLTSARGLEQRLQHEFQFDNELFAPLEVGYVSKCAANLKACLAGVDLPGNETVDNFIRIASTELSAALIDSRLSHAVSSVFMVCGKELCTKLEAQIKLGADAKQIVDLPNLQQQQNTQLANVLFYYKDSVRRMLSDLQMHFDQTPGASSAQILRSLDQADLLIGTILQQIMESIISAISIIILSMHREPGLNTDRLSSTGPSMYIKELQEFVQRCWSHHVALFDDKELTTKCGHELAKRCIELFIHNLCILRPLSAAGRQRLKQDCQHMEQALKPICGNLAELGKPSRLLRAMSLLIVQTPQELVKQTVGSDSLVPSYIVLLLLFGHAGADLQSPHTTANWSNERLIEWLDGHTADREKLELISGALQRYRDNARRKNIQQYDEVYPMMVEYFEQALKAIA
;
A
#
# COMPACT_ATOMS: atom_id res chain seq x y z
N GLU A 1 -116.82 73.73 -41.97
CA GLU A 1 -117.56 74.23 -40.79
C GLU A 1 -117.31 75.73 -40.79
N GLU A 2 -118.25 76.63 -41.00
CA GLU A 2 -119.71 76.65 -40.86
C GLU A 2 -120.35 77.43 -42.03
N ASP A 3 -121.68 77.40 -42.10
CA ASP A 3 -122.58 78.27 -42.89
C ASP A 3 -123.00 77.91 -44.33
N TYR A 4 -124.33 77.98 -44.51
CA TYR A 4 -125.15 77.96 -45.72
C TYR A 4 -125.45 76.58 -46.34
N THR A 5 -126.25 75.72 -45.70
CA THR A 5 -127.73 75.84 -45.61
C THR A 5 -128.39 76.48 -46.85
N THR A 6 -129.18 75.64 -47.53
CA THR A 6 -130.50 75.96 -48.10
C THR A 6 -130.60 77.12 -49.11
N ALA A 7 -130.69 76.76 -50.39
CA ALA A 7 -131.86 77.07 -51.23
C ALA A 7 -131.69 76.38 -52.59
N MET A 8 -132.04 75.10 -52.73
CA MET A 8 -133.39 74.76 -53.19
C MET A 8 -134.37 75.93 -53.06
N SER A 9 -134.79 76.50 -54.19
CA SER A 9 -136.10 76.11 -54.74
C SER A 9 -136.66 77.16 -55.71
N HIS A 10 -137.17 76.65 -56.83
CA HIS A 10 -138.11 77.25 -57.77
C HIS A 10 -137.65 78.46 -58.61
N LEU A 11 -137.09 78.16 -59.78
CA LEU A 11 -137.65 78.55 -61.09
C LEU A 11 -137.09 77.57 -62.15
N THR A 12 -137.94 77.22 -63.11
CA THR A 12 -137.97 76.03 -63.98
C THR A 12 -136.62 75.54 -64.56
N ILE A 13 -136.42 74.22 -64.50
CA ILE A 13 -135.20 73.44 -64.84
C ILE A 13 -134.60 73.74 -66.23
N GLY A 14 -135.36 74.33 -67.17
CA GLY A 14 -134.84 74.73 -68.49
C GLY A 14 -133.91 75.94 -68.48
N ALA A 15 -134.07 76.89 -67.55
CA ALA A 15 -133.30 78.14 -67.53
C ALA A 15 -131.93 78.01 -66.83
N GLN A 16 -131.79 77.05 -65.91
CA GLN A 16 -130.52 76.79 -65.20
C GLN A 16 -129.44 76.17 -66.09
N ILE A 17 -129.79 75.48 -67.19
CA ILE A 17 -128.79 74.82 -68.06
C ILE A 17 -128.11 75.82 -69.02
N GLN A 18 -128.83 76.86 -69.48
CA GLN A 18 -128.25 77.87 -70.38
C GLN A 18 -127.31 78.87 -69.67
N GLU A 19 -127.62 79.30 -68.45
CA GLU A 19 -126.79 80.26 -67.71
C GLU A 19 -125.50 79.63 -67.15
N LEU A 20 -125.54 78.35 -66.75
CA LEU A 20 -124.35 77.59 -66.31
C LEU A 20 -123.37 77.36 -67.47
N SER A 21 -123.85 77.04 -68.68
CA SER A 21 -122.97 76.83 -69.83
C SER A 21 -122.25 78.11 -70.26
N LYS A 22 -122.87 79.28 -70.07
CA LYS A 22 -122.29 80.58 -70.41
C LYS A 22 -121.24 81.04 -69.40
N ARG A 23 -121.46 80.80 -68.09
CA ARG A 23 -120.51 81.18 -67.03
C ARG A 23 -119.25 80.33 -67.03
N LEU A 24 -119.37 79.03 -67.34
CA LEU A 24 -118.23 78.09 -67.35
C LEU A 24 -117.20 78.44 -68.43
N GLN A 25 -117.68 78.93 -69.58
CA GLN A 25 -116.83 79.30 -70.71
C GLN A 25 -116.01 80.57 -70.41
N ASN A 26 -116.63 81.60 -69.82
CA ASN A 26 -115.93 82.84 -69.45
C ASN A 26 -114.86 82.63 -68.36
N THR A 27 -115.14 81.81 -67.34
CA THR A 27 -114.16 81.55 -66.26
C THR A 27 -112.93 80.78 -66.76
N THR A 28 -113.07 80.04 -67.86
CA THR A 28 -111.94 79.31 -68.44
C THR A 28 -110.94 80.26 -69.10
N GLU A 29 -111.41 81.35 -69.73
CA GLU A 29 -110.53 82.34 -70.38
C GLU A 29 -109.72 83.17 -69.37
N GLU A 30 -110.30 83.61 -68.25
CA GLU A 30 -109.58 84.43 -67.25
C GLU A 30 -108.43 83.68 -66.55
N LEU A 31 -108.58 82.37 -66.30
CA LEU A 31 -107.57 81.55 -65.62
C LEU A 31 -106.33 81.30 -66.50
N HIS A 32 -106.49 81.29 -67.83
CA HIS A 32 -105.38 81.19 -68.77
C HIS A 32 -104.51 82.44 -68.84
N GLN A 33 -105.06 83.62 -68.56
CA GLN A 33 -104.33 84.89 -68.60
C GLN A 33 -103.34 85.02 -67.42
N GLN A 34 -103.78 84.71 -66.19
CA GLN A 34 -102.93 84.88 -64.97
C GLN A 34 -101.74 83.92 -64.89
N VAL A 35 -101.84 82.71 -65.46
CA VAL A 35 -100.75 81.71 -65.42
C VAL A 35 -99.56 82.13 -66.31
N ARG A 36 -99.78 82.94 -67.36
CA ARG A 36 -98.71 83.39 -68.27
C ARG A 36 -97.75 84.38 -67.61
N ASP A 37 -98.25 85.30 -66.79
CA ASP A 37 -97.44 86.41 -66.29
C ASP A 37 -96.43 86.01 -65.18
N LYS A 38 -96.66 84.92 -64.43
CA LYS A 38 -95.79 84.51 -63.29
C LYS A 38 -94.83 83.33 -63.56
N HIS A 39 -94.70 82.86 -64.80
CA HIS A 39 -93.90 81.66 -65.13
C HIS A 39 -92.38 81.84 -65.01
N GLY A 40 -91.83 83.03 -65.30
CA GLY A 40 -90.38 83.23 -65.44
C GLY A 40 -89.57 83.13 -64.15
N ALA A 41 -90.10 83.62 -63.03
CA ALA A 41 -89.39 83.62 -61.74
C ALA A 41 -89.37 82.24 -61.06
N LEU A 42 -90.44 81.45 -61.22
CA LEU A 42 -90.52 80.08 -60.69
C LEU A 42 -89.53 79.12 -61.39
N LEU A 43 -89.28 79.34 -62.68
CA LEU A 43 -88.38 78.52 -63.48
C LEU A 43 -86.94 78.57 -62.97
N GLN A 44 -86.39 79.73 -62.59
CA GLN A 44 -84.99 79.81 -62.15
C GLN A 44 -84.71 79.12 -60.81
N GLN A 45 -85.61 79.25 -59.82
CA GLN A 45 -85.45 78.63 -58.50
C GLN A 45 -85.63 77.11 -58.55
N ALA A 46 -86.53 76.63 -59.42
CA ALA A 46 -86.64 75.21 -59.76
C ALA A 46 -85.40 74.67 -60.50
N THR A 47 -84.74 75.50 -61.32
CA THR A 47 -83.55 75.08 -62.07
C THR A 47 -82.33 74.88 -61.16
N HIS A 48 -82.13 75.72 -60.14
CA HIS A 48 -81.03 75.57 -59.17
C HIS A 48 -81.24 74.42 -58.18
N ALA A 49 -82.47 74.24 -57.67
CA ALA A 49 -82.84 73.09 -56.86
C ALA A 49 -82.65 71.77 -57.64
N GLY A 50 -83.09 71.73 -58.91
CA GLY A 50 -82.91 70.56 -59.77
C GLY A 50 -81.44 70.23 -60.09
N ARG A 51 -80.55 71.23 -60.17
CA ARG A 51 -79.10 70.98 -60.36
C ARG A 51 -78.41 70.42 -59.10
N PHE A 52 -78.79 70.87 -57.91
CA PHE A 52 -78.25 70.36 -56.66
C PHE A 52 -78.75 68.94 -56.37
N ASP A 53 -80.04 68.67 -56.65
CA ASP A 53 -80.63 67.34 -56.56
C ASP A 53 -79.96 66.38 -57.56
N ALA A 54 -79.66 66.84 -58.78
CA ALA A 54 -78.93 66.04 -59.76
C ALA A 54 -77.49 65.70 -59.30
N ALA A 55 -76.77 66.65 -58.68
CA ALA A 55 -75.42 66.41 -58.16
C ALA A 55 -75.42 65.49 -56.92
N LEU A 56 -76.39 65.64 -56.01
CA LEU A 56 -76.57 64.74 -54.87
C LEU A 56 -76.96 63.32 -55.31
N ASN A 57 -77.84 63.19 -56.30
CA ASN A 57 -78.20 61.90 -56.88
C ASN A 57 -77.01 61.26 -57.60
N SER A 58 -76.17 62.03 -58.29
CA SER A 58 -74.92 61.53 -58.91
C SER A 58 -73.92 61.08 -57.85
N LEU A 59 -73.72 61.84 -56.77
CA LEU A 59 -72.79 61.46 -55.70
C LEU A 59 -73.29 60.25 -54.91
N ALA A 60 -74.60 60.15 -54.66
CA ALA A 60 -75.21 58.97 -54.07
C ALA A 60 -75.01 57.74 -54.96
N ALA A 61 -75.22 57.88 -56.27
CA ALA A 61 -74.98 56.81 -57.24
C ALA A 61 -73.49 56.40 -57.31
N ASP A 62 -72.56 57.36 -57.27
CA ASP A 62 -71.12 57.07 -57.27
C ASP A 62 -70.65 56.39 -55.98
N VAL A 63 -71.15 56.81 -54.81
CA VAL A 63 -70.88 56.15 -53.52
C VAL A 63 -71.45 54.73 -53.50
N GLU A 64 -72.65 54.54 -54.05
CA GLU A 64 -73.28 53.22 -54.15
C GLU A 64 -72.53 52.32 -55.14
N ASN A 65 -72.02 52.87 -56.25
CA ASN A 65 -71.15 52.17 -57.19
C ASN A 65 -69.79 51.80 -56.58
N VAL A 66 -69.15 52.69 -55.83
CA VAL A 66 -67.88 52.40 -55.12
C VAL A 66 -68.11 51.35 -54.03
N ARG A 67 -69.24 51.41 -53.32
CA ARG A 67 -69.61 50.39 -52.34
C ARG A 67 -69.88 49.04 -53.01
N ALA A 68 -70.56 49.03 -54.15
CA ALA A 68 -70.83 47.83 -54.92
C ALA A 68 -69.55 47.21 -55.53
N THR A 69 -68.63 48.03 -56.04
CA THR A 69 -67.32 47.56 -56.54
C THR A 69 -66.42 47.09 -55.40
N GLY A 70 -66.43 47.76 -54.25
CA GLY A 70 -65.74 47.31 -53.04
C GLY A 70 -66.26 45.97 -52.52
N HIS A 71 -67.59 45.78 -52.48
CA HIS A 71 -68.19 44.49 -52.13
C HIS A 71 -67.89 43.41 -53.17
N ARG A 72 -67.90 43.73 -54.48
CA ARG A 72 -67.50 42.78 -55.53
C ARG A 72 -66.04 42.37 -55.42
N LEU A 73 -65.13 43.33 -55.21
CA LEU A 73 -63.71 43.04 -55.04
C LEU A 73 -63.47 42.21 -53.78
N LYS A 74 -64.13 42.55 -52.66
CA LYS A 74 -64.09 41.74 -51.44
C LYS A 74 -64.55 40.31 -51.71
N ASN A 75 -65.69 40.12 -52.36
CA ASN A 75 -66.20 38.79 -52.67
C ASN A 75 -65.30 38.04 -53.66
N GLN A 76 -64.69 38.72 -54.64
CA GLN A 76 -63.74 38.09 -55.56
C GLN A 76 -62.45 37.68 -54.83
N VAL A 77 -61.89 38.52 -53.97
CA VAL A 77 -60.69 38.19 -53.19
C VAL A 77 -60.98 37.07 -52.18
N ASP A 78 -62.12 37.11 -51.48
CA ASP A 78 -62.51 36.10 -50.49
C ASP A 78 -62.79 34.73 -51.16
N THR A 79 -63.45 34.71 -52.32
CA THR A 79 -63.63 33.48 -53.09
C THR A 79 -62.31 32.91 -53.62
N GLN A 80 -61.40 33.75 -54.09
CA GLN A 80 -60.06 33.28 -54.49
C GLN A 80 -59.23 32.80 -53.31
N TYR A 81 -59.31 33.46 -52.15
CA TYR A 81 -58.64 33.02 -50.94
C TYR A 81 -59.17 31.66 -50.47
N GLN A 82 -60.49 31.49 -50.38
CA GLN A 82 -61.11 30.21 -50.03
C GLN A 82 -60.77 29.11 -51.04
N LEU A 83 -60.66 29.42 -52.33
CA LEU A 83 -60.23 28.45 -53.34
C LEU A 83 -58.79 28.01 -53.12
N VAL A 84 -57.87 28.96 -52.88
CA VAL A 84 -56.44 28.68 -52.63
C VAL A 84 -56.25 27.93 -51.31
N GLU A 85 -56.98 28.30 -50.26
CA GLU A 85 -56.98 27.64 -48.96
C GLU A 85 -57.46 26.18 -49.10
N ASN A 86 -58.57 25.96 -49.80
CA ASN A 86 -59.06 24.61 -50.09
C ASN A 86 -58.05 23.81 -50.92
N GLN A 87 -57.42 24.41 -51.93
CA GLN A 87 -56.39 23.74 -52.73
C GLN A 87 -55.14 23.40 -51.92
N THR A 88 -54.71 24.27 -51.00
CA THR A 88 -53.57 23.99 -50.12
C THR A 88 -53.90 22.92 -49.07
N GLN A 89 -55.13 22.91 -48.53
CA GLN A 89 -55.57 21.83 -47.65
C GLN A 89 -55.66 20.49 -48.38
N VAL A 90 -56.20 20.46 -49.60
CA VAL A 90 -56.25 19.26 -50.45
C VAL A 90 -54.84 18.78 -50.78
N LEU A 91 -53.92 19.68 -51.13
CA LEU A 91 -52.53 19.34 -51.40
C LEU A 91 -51.82 18.80 -50.15
N GLY A 92 -52.06 19.39 -48.99
CA GLY A 92 -51.54 18.91 -47.70
C GLY A 92 -51.99 17.47 -47.41
N ARG A 93 -53.30 17.20 -47.51
CA ARG A 93 -53.85 15.84 -47.35
C ARG A 93 -53.32 14.87 -48.39
N LEU A 94 -53.16 15.30 -49.64
CA LEU A 94 -52.60 14.45 -50.70
C LEU A 94 -51.12 14.12 -50.44
N HIS A 95 -50.36 15.07 -49.88
CA HIS A 95 -48.98 14.84 -49.50
C HIS A 95 -48.86 13.85 -48.34
N GLU A 96 -49.68 13.99 -47.31
CA GLU A 96 -49.78 13.04 -46.20
C GLU A 96 -50.14 11.62 -46.71
N VAL A 97 -51.17 11.51 -47.55
CA VAL A 97 -51.56 10.23 -48.16
C VAL A 97 -50.43 9.65 -49.01
N SER A 98 -49.73 10.48 -49.79
CA SER A 98 -48.58 10.03 -50.59
C SER A 98 -47.41 9.58 -49.72
N HIS A 99 -47.16 10.24 -48.59
CA HIS A 99 -46.14 9.85 -47.63
C HIS A 99 -46.48 8.50 -47.00
N LEU A 100 -47.73 8.33 -46.54
CA LEU A 100 -48.23 7.07 -45.96
C LEU A 100 -48.19 5.91 -46.95
N LEU A 101 -48.54 6.14 -48.21
CA LEU A 101 -48.45 5.11 -49.27
C LEU A 101 -47.01 4.71 -49.56
N ARG A 102 -46.08 5.68 -49.59
CA ARG A 102 -44.66 5.39 -49.78
C ARG A 102 -44.08 4.62 -48.60
N SER A 103 -44.35 5.06 -47.37
CA SER A 103 -43.87 4.40 -46.16
C SER A 103 -44.45 2.98 -45.99
N ALA A 104 -45.74 2.80 -46.30
CA ALA A 104 -46.38 1.48 -46.36
C ALA A 104 -45.77 0.59 -47.47
N GLY A 105 -45.52 1.13 -48.66
CA GLY A 105 -44.87 0.41 -49.76
C GLY A 105 -43.43 0.00 -49.45
N THR A 106 -42.65 0.87 -48.82
CA THR A 106 -41.29 0.53 -48.35
C THR A 106 -41.33 -0.53 -47.27
N LEU A 107 -42.29 -0.45 -46.32
CA LEU A 107 -42.46 -1.47 -45.29
C LEU A 107 -42.79 -2.83 -45.92
N LEU A 108 -43.76 -2.91 -46.83
CA LEU A 108 -44.15 -4.15 -47.50
C LEU A 108 -43.02 -4.76 -48.34
N THR A 109 -42.24 -3.95 -49.05
CA THR A 109 -41.11 -4.44 -49.84
C THR A 109 -39.97 -4.95 -48.96
N LEU A 110 -39.70 -4.28 -47.84
CA LEU A 110 -38.71 -4.72 -46.85
C LEU A 110 -39.18 -5.96 -46.08
N THR A 111 -40.46 -6.08 -45.72
CA THR A 111 -40.99 -7.31 -45.09
C THR A 111 -40.97 -8.50 -46.04
N ALA A 112 -41.26 -8.30 -47.33
CA ALA A 112 -41.11 -9.34 -48.34
C ALA A 112 -39.65 -9.79 -48.52
N LYS A 113 -38.70 -8.84 -48.52
CA LYS A 113 -37.26 -9.15 -48.54
C LYS A 113 -36.82 -9.91 -47.28
N LEU A 114 -37.39 -9.56 -46.12
CA LEU A 114 -37.13 -10.24 -44.86
C LEU A 114 -37.61 -11.70 -44.86
N ARG A 115 -38.78 -11.98 -45.45
CA ARG A 115 -39.29 -13.36 -45.61
C ARG A 115 -38.42 -14.23 -46.51
N ASN A 116 -37.81 -13.64 -47.54
CA ASN A 116 -37.02 -14.37 -48.54
C ASN A 116 -35.55 -14.57 -48.14
N THR A 117 -35.04 -13.78 -47.19
CA THR A 117 -33.64 -13.85 -46.76
C THR A 117 -33.46 -14.95 -45.70
N LYS A 118 -32.48 -15.85 -45.89
CA LYS A 118 -32.18 -16.96 -44.94
C LYS A 118 -31.03 -16.65 -43.97
N ASP A 119 -30.15 -15.69 -44.29
CA ASP A 119 -29.01 -15.32 -43.45
C ASP A 119 -29.44 -14.46 -42.25
N VAL A 120 -29.10 -14.90 -41.03
CA VAL A 120 -29.49 -14.24 -39.77
C VAL A 120 -28.87 -12.84 -39.63
N LEU A 121 -27.65 -12.63 -40.12
CA LEU A 121 -26.97 -11.32 -40.13
C LEU A 121 -27.68 -10.30 -41.02
N ARG A 122 -28.03 -10.70 -42.25
CA ARG A 122 -28.78 -9.85 -43.18
C ARG A 122 -30.22 -9.61 -42.73
N GLN A 123 -30.84 -10.61 -42.09
CA GLN A 123 -32.15 -10.41 -41.45
C GLN A 123 -32.06 -9.33 -40.35
N ALA A 124 -30.98 -9.30 -39.55
CA ALA A 124 -30.79 -8.29 -38.53
C ALA A 124 -30.57 -6.87 -39.10
N GLU A 125 -29.84 -6.74 -40.21
CA GLU A 125 -29.69 -5.47 -40.95
C GLU A 125 -31.03 -4.97 -41.50
N LEU A 126 -31.82 -5.85 -42.12
CA LEU A 126 -33.17 -5.50 -42.62
C LEU A 126 -34.12 -5.13 -41.47
N HIS A 127 -34.00 -5.77 -40.30
CA HIS A 127 -34.77 -5.40 -39.11
C HIS A 127 -34.36 -4.03 -38.54
N PHE A 128 -33.09 -3.63 -38.67
CA PHE A 128 -32.62 -2.30 -38.29
C PHE A 128 -33.26 -1.22 -39.16
N GLU A 129 -33.28 -1.42 -40.49
CA GLU A 129 -33.93 -0.52 -41.44
C GLU A 129 -35.46 -0.45 -41.25
N LEU A 130 -36.09 -1.56 -40.86
CA LEU A 130 -37.52 -1.64 -40.55
C LEU A 130 -37.90 -1.01 -39.19
N GLY A 131 -36.93 -0.83 -38.28
CA GLY A 131 -37.15 -0.28 -36.94
C GLY A 131 -37.93 1.04 -36.91
N PRO A 132 -37.45 2.12 -37.54
CA PRO A 132 -38.13 3.42 -37.53
C PRO A 132 -39.52 3.37 -38.20
N LEU A 133 -39.67 2.62 -39.29
CA LEU A 133 -40.94 2.46 -40.01
C LEU A 133 -42.03 1.72 -39.21
N ILE A 134 -41.65 0.94 -38.21
CA ILE A 134 -42.56 0.22 -37.30
C ILE A 134 -43.04 1.11 -36.14
N GLU A 135 -42.28 2.16 -35.82
CA GLU A 135 -42.56 3.08 -34.71
C GLU A 135 -43.44 4.27 -35.11
N ASP A 136 -43.49 4.61 -36.40
CA ASP A 136 -44.38 5.63 -36.99
C ASP A 136 -45.84 5.44 -36.54
N ASN A 137 -46.42 6.46 -35.89
CA ASN A 137 -47.78 6.41 -35.34
C ASN A 137 -48.85 6.23 -36.43
N ASP A 138 -48.69 6.89 -37.57
CA ASP A 138 -49.71 6.90 -38.65
C ASP A 138 -49.84 5.53 -39.35
N LEU A 139 -48.81 4.69 -39.28
CA LEU A 139 -48.81 3.33 -39.84
C LEU A 139 -49.43 2.30 -38.87
N LYS A 140 -49.63 2.64 -37.59
CA LYS A 140 -50.19 1.73 -36.56
C LYS A 140 -51.67 1.47 -36.77
N ASP A 141 -52.40 2.46 -37.26
CA ASP A 141 -53.87 2.43 -37.36
C ASP A 141 -54.38 1.76 -38.65
N ILE A 142 -53.48 1.39 -39.56
CA ILE A 142 -53.80 0.79 -40.85
C ILE A 142 -53.89 -0.74 -40.73
N ALA A 143 -55.11 -1.29 -40.86
CA ALA A 143 -55.41 -2.72 -40.62
C ALA A 143 -54.56 -3.71 -41.43
N PHE A 144 -54.25 -3.42 -42.71
CA PHE A 144 -53.45 -4.34 -43.54
C PHE A 144 -51.95 -4.36 -43.19
N ILE A 145 -51.46 -3.33 -42.48
CA ILE A 145 -50.05 -3.23 -42.06
C ILE A 145 -49.85 -3.90 -40.70
N GLN A 146 -50.90 -4.01 -39.88
CA GLN A 146 -50.83 -4.62 -38.55
C GLN A 146 -50.39 -6.09 -38.58
N GLU A 147 -50.85 -6.87 -39.57
CA GLU A 147 -50.45 -8.28 -39.72
C GLU A 147 -48.97 -8.42 -40.08
N GLU A 148 -48.49 -7.61 -41.03
CA GLU A 148 -47.07 -7.57 -41.41
C GLU A 148 -46.18 -7.05 -40.27
N ARG A 149 -46.66 -6.06 -39.51
CA ARG A 149 -45.97 -5.53 -38.33
C ARG A 149 -45.86 -6.59 -37.22
N ALA A 150 -46.92 -7.35 -36.96
CA ALA A 150 -46.90 -8.45 -36.01
C ALA A 150 -45.91 -9.55 -36.43
N PHE A 151 -45.84 -9.85 -37.73
CA PHE A 151 -44.83 -10.76 -38.29
C PHE A 151 -43.40 -10.25 -38.04
N VAL A 152 -43.11 -8.97 -38.33
CA VAL A 152 -41.76 -8.41 -38.10
C VAL A 152 -41.38 -8.43 -36.61
N ILE A 153 -42.30 -8.06 -35.71
CA ILE A 153 -42.07 -8.11 -34.26
C ILE A 153 -41.78 -9.54 -33.78
N SER A 154 -42.58 -10.52 -34.22
CA SER A 154 -42.37 -11.93 -33.84
C SER A 154 -41.07 -12.51 -34.42
N SER A 155 -40.70 -12.12 -35.65
CA SER A 155 -39.43 -12.48 -36.29
C SER A 155 -38.24 -11.89 -35.55
N ARG A 156 -38.30 -10.61 -35.17
CA ARG A 156 -37.28 -9.93 -34.35
C ARG A 156 -37.08 -10.64 -33.01
N GLN A 157 -38.15 -11.06 -32.34
CA GLN A 157 -38.05 -11.82 -31.07
C GLN A 157 -37.41 -13.20 -31.27
N LYS A 158 -37.78 -13.94 -32.31
CA LYS A 158 -37.20 -15.26 -32.63
C LYS A 158 -35.71 -15.17 -32.91
N ILE A 159 -35.29 -14.21 -33.74
CA ILE A 159 -33.87 -13.99 -34.05
C ILE A 159 -33.13 -13.63 -32.78
N ARG A 160 -33.66 -12.71 -31.96
CA ARG A 160 -33.02 -12.33 -30.68
C ARG A 160 -32.79 -13.54 -29.77
N ASN A 161 -33.79 -14.40 -29.60
CA ASN A 161 -33.67 -15.60 -28.76
C ASN A 161 -32.67 -16.60 -29.34
N LEU A 162 -32.66 -16.79 -30.66
CA LEU A 162 -31.71 -17.67 -31.35
C LEU A 162 -30.28 -17.13 -31.25
N THR A 163 -30.07 -15.83 -31.41
CA THR A 163 -28.78 -15.17 -31.23
C THR A 163 -28.32 -15.24 -29.78
N GLN A 164 -29.22 -15.13 -28.80
CA GLN A 164 -28.88 -15.29 -27.38
C GLN A 164 -28.42 -16.71 -27.06
N MET A 165 -29.08 -17.73 -27.61
CA MET A 165 -28.63 -19.12 -27.49
C MET A 165 -27.29 -19.34 -28.21
N GLN A 166 -27.11 -18.82 -29.43
CA GLN A 166 -25.83 -18.90 -30.15
C GLN A 166 -24.68 -18.23 -29.41
N LEU A 167 -24.96 -17.15 -28.67
CA LEU A 167 -23.94 -16.47 -27.87
C LEU A 167 -23.55 -17.31 -26.65
N VAL A 168 -24.51 -17.86 -25.90
CA VAL A 168 -24.23 -18.72 -24.74
C VAL A 168 -23.51 -20.00 -25.17
N THR A 169 -24.02 -20.71 -26.18
CA THR A 169 -23.37 -21.92 -26.72
C THR A 169 -22.00 -21.60 -27.33
N GLY A 170 -21.87 -20.47 -28.04
CA GLY A 170 -20.59 -20.03 -28.60
C GLY A 170 -19.53 -19.70 -27.54
N LEU A 171 -19.95 -19.20 -26.37
CA LEU A 171 -19.07 -18.96 -25.22
C LEU A 171 -18.64 -20.28 -24.55
N GLN A 172 -19.57 -21.24 -24.39
CA GLN A 172 -19.29 -22.57 -23.83
C GLN A 172 -18.37 -23.41 -24.74
N ASP A 173 -18.65 -23.45 -26.04
CA ASP A 173 -17.85 -24.21 -27.03
C ASP A 173 -16.54 -23.49 -27.43
N ARG A 174 -16.27 -22.31 -26.84
CA ARG A 174 -15.11 -21.43 -27.14
C ARG A 174 -14.99 -21.06 -28.62
N ASN A 175 -16.12 -20.98 -29.33
CA ASN A 175 -16.15 -20.70 -30.75
C ASN A 175 -16.15 -19.19 -31.03
N LYS A 176 -14.96 -18.64 -31.25
CA LYS A 176 -14.75 -17.21 -31.52
C LYS A 176 -15.59 -16.66 -32.68
N LEU A 177 -15.78 -17.43 -33.75
CA LEU A 177 -16.56 -16.99 -34.92
C LEU A 177 -18.05 -16.85 -34.61
N GLN A 178 -18.61 -17.80 -33.85
CA GLN A 178 -20.02 -17.75 -33.44
C GLN A 178 -20.28 -16.59 -32.48
N VAL A 179 -19.37 -16.34 -31.53
CA VAL A 179 -19.48 -15.20 -30.60
C VAL A 179 -19.41 -13.87 -31.36
N VAL A 180 -18.47 -13.69 -32.28
CA VAL A 180 -18.38 -12.47 -33.10
C VAL A 180 -19.63 -12.28 -33.95
N ASN A 181 -20.16 -13.34 -34.57
CA ASN A 181 -21.38 -13.24 -35.37
C ASN A 181 -22.61 -12.89 -34.52
N ALA A 182 -22.74 -13.48 -33.33
CA ALA A 182 -23.83 -13.17 -32.41
C ALA A 182 -23.75 -11.72 -31.90
N LEU A 183 -22.56 -11.23 -31.56
CA LEU A 183 -22.34 -9.84 -31.16
C LEU A 183 -22.64 -8.85 -32.30
N LYS A 184 -22.28 -9.16 -33.55
CA LYS A 184 -22.66 -8.37 -34.73
C LYS A 184 -24.17 -8.29 -34.92
N ILE A 185 -24.88 -9.41 -34.71
CA ILE A 185 -26.34 -9.44 -34.76
C ILE A 185 -26.95 -8.57 -33.65
N PHE A 186 -26.43 -8.65 -32.41
CA PHE A 186 -26.89 -7.82 -31.30
C PHE A 186 -26.61 -6.32 -31.49
N MET A 187 -25.52 -5.98 -32.18
CA MET A 187 -25.21 -4.62 -32.60
C MET A 187 -26.26 -4.09 -33.58
N ASN A 188 -26.59 -4.86 -34.62
CA ASN A 188 -27.59 -4.48 -35.61
C ASN A 188 -28.99 -4.29 -34.98
N PHE A 189 -29.30 -4.99 -33.88
CA PHE A 189 -30.55 -4.78 -33.14
C PHE A 189 -30.52 -3.62 -32.14
N ASN A 190 -29.39 -2.92 -32.00
CA ASN A 190 -29.13 -1.89 -30.98
C ASN A 190 -29.43 -2.36 -29.54
N THR A 191 -29.17 -3.65 -29.28
CA THR A 191 -29.43 -4.31 -27.97
C THR A 191 -28.17 -4.87 -27.34
N LEU A 192 -27.00 -4.52 -27.88
CA LEU A 192 -25.71 -5.07 -27.45
C LEU A 192 -25.47 -4.85 -25.94
N GLU A 193 -25.59 -3.61 -25.46
CA GLU A 193 -25.39 -3.28 -24.04
C GLU A 193 -26.30 -4.10 -23.12
N LYS A 194 -27.60 -4.16 -23.43
CA LYS A 194 -28.56 -4.97 -22.67
C LYS A 194 -28.24 -6.46 -22.70
N SER A 195 -27.73 -6.98 -23.81
CA SER A 195 -27.34 -8.39 -23.91
C SER A 195 -26.06 -8.70 -23.13
N LEU A 196 -25.10 -7.76 -23.10
CA LEU A 196 -23.87 -7.87 -22.32
C LEU A 196 -24.15 -7.76 -20.82
N ASP A 197 -25.02 -6.84 -20.40
CA ASP A 197 -25.47 -6.71 -19.01
C ASP A 197 -26.23 -7.96 -18.54
N ASN A 198 -27.10 -8.52 -19.38
CA ASN A 198 -27.79 -9.77 -19.07
C ASN A 198 -26.82 -10.95 -18.98
N LEU A 199 -25.83 -11.05 -19.87
CA LEU A 199 -24.81 -12.09 -19.78
C LEU A 199 -23.95 -11.95 -18.52
N LEU A 200 -23.53 -10.73 -18.19
CA LEU A 200 -22.82 -10.46 -16.94
C LEU A 200 -23.67 -10.84 -15.73
N ALA A 201 -24.97 -10.52 -15.73
CA ALA A 201 -25.88 -10.93 -14.67
C ALA A 201 -26.01 -12.46 -14.57
N THR A 202 -26.06 -13.18 -15.70
CA THR A 202 -26.06 -14.65 -15.72
C THR A 202 -24.76 -15.21 -15.16
N PHE A 203 -23.60 -14.73 -15.61
CA PHE A 203 -22.31 -15.16 -15.07
C PHE A 203 -22.17 -14.90 -13.57
N ILE A 204 -22.63 -13.74 -13.10
CA ILE A 204 -22.62 -13.40 -11.67
C ILE A 204 -23.57 -14.32 -10.88
N ALA A 205 -24.76 -14.62 -11.41
CA ALA A 205 -25.71 -15.52 -10.77
C ALA A 205 -25.20 -16.98 -10.70
N ASP A 206 -24.59 -17.46 -11.78
CA ASP A 206 -23.96 -18.79 -11.82
C ASP A 206 -22.80 -18.87 -10.81
N MET A 207 -21.97 -17.82 -10.74
CA MET A 207 -20.91 -17.70 -9.73
C MET A 207 -21.46 -17.62 -8.30
N GLU A 208 -22.57 -16.91 -8.05
CA GLU A 208 -23.23 -16.85 -6.76
C GLU A 208 -23.76 -18.24 -6.35
N GLN A 209 -24.30 -19.00 -7.30
CA GLN A 209 -24.76 -20.36 -7.06
C GLN A 209 -23.61 -21.33 -6.80
N ALA A 210 -22.52 -21.28 -7.59
CA ALA A 210 -21.31 -22.07 -7.34
C ALA A 210 -20.69 -21.76 -5.97
N LEU A 211 -20.68 -20.48 -5.55
CA LEU A 211 -20.29 -20.07 -4.21
C LEU A 211 -21.20 -20.68 -3.15
N LYS A 212 -22.53 -20.57 -3.31
CA LYS A 212 -23.50 -21.18 -2.40
C LYS A 212 -23.31 -22.69 -2.30
N GLU A 213 -23.02 -23.39 -3.39
CA GLU A 213 -22.76 -24.84 -3.39
C GLU A 213 -21.45 -25.19 -2.65
N CYS A 214 -20.40 -24.38 -2.82
CA CYS A 214 -19.15 -24.53 -2.07
C CYS A 214 -19.34 -24.36 -0.57
N PHE A 215 -20.15 -23.39 -0.15
CA PHE A 215 -20.44 -23.13 1.25
C PHE A 215 -21.56 -24.03 1.81
N ALA A 216 -22.50 -24.54 0.99
CA ALA A 216 -23.56 -25.47 1.43
C ALA A 216 -23.04 -26.89 1.65
N GLY A 217 -21.99 -27.31 0.92
CA GLY A 217 -21.27 -28.56 1.18
C GLY A 217 -20.59 -28.62 2.56
N THR A 218 -20.63 -27.53 3.34
CA THR A 218 -20.06 -27.41 4.69
C THR A 218 -21.01 -27.80 5.82
N ASP A 219 -22.29 -28.03 5.51
CA ASP A 219 -23.28 -28.42 6.51
C ASP A 219 -23.00 -29.82 7.06
N ILE A 220 -22.58 -29.86 8.33
CA ILE A 220 -22.35 -31.07 9.13
C ILE A 220 -23.60 -31.99 9.16
N SER A 221 -24.79 -31.44 8.88
CA SER A 221 -26.05 -32.18 8.76
C SER A 221 -26.16 -33.04 7.48
N VAL A 222 -25.49 -32.66 6.38
CA VAL A 222 -25.43 -33.44 5.14
C VAL A 222 -24.40 -34.56 5.24
N LEU A 223 -23.28 -34.32 5.94
CA LEU A 223 -22.27 -35.35 6.24
C LEU A 223 -22.86 -36.55 7.01
N ASN A 224 -23.84 -36.32 7.89
CA ASN A 224 -24.53 -37.39 8.62
C ASN A 224 -25.58 -38.15 7.78
N LYS A 225 -26.09 -37.59 6.67
CA LYS A 225 -27.10 -38.24 5.82
C LYS A 225 -26.50 -39.12 4.71
N THR A 226 -25.27 -38.86 4.30
CA THR A 226 -24.60 -39.66 3.25
C THR A 226 -24.03 -41.03 3.70
N GLN A 227 -24.27 -41.47 4.94
CA GLN A 227 -23.98 -42.83 5.41
C GLN A 227 -25.23 -43.59 5.86
N THR A 228 -26.32 -43.53 5.10
CA THR A 228 -27.40 -44.52 5.22
C THR A 228 -27.74 -45.10 3.85
N SER A 229 -27.00 -46.15 3.47
CA SER A 229 -27.47 -47.10 2.47
C SER A 229 -28.71 -47.83 2.99
N PRO A 230 -29.74 -48.11 2.17
CA PRO A 230 -30.87 -48.92 2.60
C PRO A 230 -30.51 -50.40 2.45
N SER A 231 -30.33 -51.12 3.56
CA SER A 231 -30.40 -52.58 3.56
C SER A 231 -31.03 -53.11 4.84
N ILE A 232 -31.77 -54.19 4.62
CA ILE A 232 -32.81 -54.78 5.46
C ILE A 232 -32.22 -55.73 6.52
N THR A 233 -32.92 -55.86 7.66
CA THR A 233 -32.89 -56.90 8.72
C THR A 233 -31.64 -57.08 9.60
N SER A 234 -31.79 -56.83 10.92
CA SER A 234 -31.93 -57.85 11.98
C SER A 234 -31.50 -57.38 13.39
N SER A 235 -32.33 -57.74 14.38
CA SER A 235 -32.06 -58.04 15.80
C SER A 235 -31.41 -57.03 16.76
N LYS A 236 -32.12 -56.85 17.88
CA LYS A 236 -31.73 -56.27 19.19
C LYS A 236 -30.38 -56.79 19.74
N ALA A 237 -29.63 -55.93 20.43
CA ALA A 237 -29.13 -56.14 21.80
C ALA A 237 -28.43 -54.87 22.32
N GLY A 238 -28.65 -54.52 23.60
CA GLY A 238 -28.11 -53.33 24.23
C GLY A 238 -26.65 -53.46 24.68
N SER A 239 -25.97 -52.32 24.79
CA SER A 239 -24.87 -52.15 25.75
C SER A 239 -24.69 -50.67 26.12
N SER A 240 -24.75 -50.44 27.43
CA SER A 240 -24.04 -49.43 28.22
C SER A 240 -23.72 -48.06 27.59
N ARG A 241 -24.51 -47.08 28.03
CA ARG A 241 -24.02 -45.70 28.25
C ARG A 241 -22.91 -45.75 29.32
N GLY A 242 -21.71 -45.30 28.96
CA GLY A 242 -20.61 -45.00 29.88
C GLY A 242 -20.04 -43.61 29.56
N PRO A 243 -19.73 -42.77 30.56
CA PRO A 243 -19.21 -41.42 30.34
C PRO A 243 -17.70 -41.50 30.07
N GLY A 244 -17.27 -41.11 28.88
CA GLY A 244 -15.85 -41.13 28.52
C GLY A 244 -15.60 -41.60 27.09
N LYS A 245 -16.01 -40.80 26.10
CA LYS A 245 -15.36 -40.80 24.79
C LYS A 245 -15.10 -39.35 24.40
N THR A 246 -13.85 -39.09 24.06
CA THR A 246 -13.31 -37.87 23.48
C THR A 246 -14.14 -37.44 22.26
N PRO A 247 -14.44 -36.14 22.07
CA PRO A 247 -15.19 -35.69 20.92
C PRO A 247 -14.36 -35.81 19.64
N GLN A 248 -14.85 -36.59 18.68
CA GLN A 248 -14.90 -36.26 17.24
C GLN A 248 -13.76 -35.41 16.62
N LEU A 249 -12.53 -35.93 16.55
CA LEU A 249 -11.43 -35.34 15.78
C LEU A 249 -11.46 -35.70 14.28
N THR A 250 -12.10 -36.82 13.90
CA THR A 250 -12.11 -37.33 12.52
C THR A 250 -13.09 -36.60 11.60
N THR A 251 -14.19 -36.06 12.12
CA THR A 251 -15.20 -35.31 11.37
C THR A 251 -14.68 -33.95 10.91
N THR A 252 -13.90 -33.25 11.74
CA THR A 252 -13.33 -31.93 11.42
C THR A 252 -12.25 -32.00 10.33
N GLN A 253 -11.41 -33.03 10.32
CA GLN A 253 -10.41 -33.22 9.25
C GLN A 253 -11.05 -33.58 7.90
N ASN A 254 -12.04 -34.48 7.90
CA ASN A 254 -12.79 -34.86 6.69
C ASN A 254 -13.59 -33.68 6.11
N PHE A 255 -14.16 -32.85 6.99
CA PHE A 255 -14.80 -31.59 6.60
C PHE A 255 -13.80 -30.66 5.89
N ARG A 256 -12.64 -30.37 6.51
CA ARG A 256 -11.62 -29.50 5.93
C ARG A 256 -11.13 -30.02 4.57
N ALA A 257 -10.88 -31.31 4.44
CA ALA A 257 -10.45 -31.91 3.17
C ALA A 257 -11.50 -31.74 2.05
N LYS A 258 -12.79 -31.93 2.35
CA LYS A 258 -13.87 -31.71 1.38
C LYS A 258 -14.02 -30.23 1.02
N PHE A 259 -13.96 -29.34 2.00
CA PHE A 259 -14.04 -27.89 1.79
C PHE A 259 -12.89 -27.36 0.90
N TRP A 260 -11.65 -27.78 1.14
CA TRP A 260 -10.53 -27.39 0.28
C TRP A 260 -10.65 -27.94 -1.13
N LYS A 261 -11.24 -29.14 -1.29
CA LYS A 261 -11.51 -29.72 -2.61
C LYS A 261 -12.60 -28.93 -3.37
N SER A 262 -13.68 -28.53 -2.70
CA SER A 262 -14.72 -27.69 -3.32
C SER A 262 -14.21 -26.28 -3.64
N LEU A 263 -13.37 -25.71 -2.77
CA LEU A 263 -12.75 -24.41 -3.02
C LEU A 263 -11.75 -24.46 -4.20
N HIS A 264 -11.03 -25.57 -4.35
CA HIS A 264 -10.16 -25.78 -5.50
C HIS A 264 -10.97 -25.89 -6.81
N TRP A 265 -12.08 -26.64 -6.81
CA TRP A 265 -13.01 -26.71 -7.95
C TRP A 265 -13.56 -25.32 -8.31
N LEU A 266 -14.01 -24.53 -7.32
CA LEU A 266 -14.50 -23.17 -7.56
C LEU A 266 -13.44 -22.29 -8.25
N LEU A 267 -12.20 -22.32 -7.77
CA LEU A 267 -11.13 -21.46 -8.28
C LEU A 267 -10.60 -21.91 -9.65
N TYR A 268 -10.34 -23.21 -9.83
CA TYR A 268 -9.64 -23.74 -11.00
C TYR A 268 -10.55 -24.25 -12.11
N ASP A 269 -11.79 -24.61 -11.81
CA ASP A 269 -12.75 -25.08 -12.80
C ASP A 269 -13.74 -23.94 -13.12
N GLU A 270 -14.63 -23.56 -12.20
CA GLU A 270 -15.71 -22.59 -12.46
C GLU A 270 -15.22 -21.16 -12.73
N LEU A 271 -14.39 -20.61 -11.83
CA LEU A 271 -13.92 -19.23 -11.93
C LEU A 271 -12.89 -19.08 -13.06
N TYR A 272 -12.04 -20.09 -13.27
CA TYR A 272 -11.14 -20.13 -14.42
C TYR A 272 -11.92 -20.18 -15.74
N GLU A 273 -12.94 -21.05 -15.84
CA GLU A 273 -13.77 -21.14 -17.04
C GLU A 273 -14.48 -19.81 -17.33
N SER A 274 -15.13 -19.22 -16.33
CA SER A 274 -15.78 -17.91 -16.44
C SER A 274 -14.81 -16.81 -16.89
N CYS A 275 -13.60 -16.76 -16.33
CA CYS A 275 -12.56 -15.80 -16.74
C CYS A 275 -12.09 -16.03 -18.19
N THR A 276 -11.98 -17.28 -18.64
CA THR A 276 -11.62 -17.59 -20.03
C THR A 276 -12.72 -17.20 -21.02
N GLN A 277 -13.98 -17.41 -20.67
CA GLN A 277 -15.13 -17.01 -21.48
C GLN A 277 -15.23 -15.49 -21.59
N ILE A 278 -14.96 -14.75 -20.51
CA ILE A 278 -14.92 -13.28 -20.52
C ILE A 278 -13.71 -12.74 -21.28
N LYS A 279 -12.56 -13.42 -21.21
CA LYS A 279 -11.40 -13.11 -22.07
C LYS A 279 -11.72 -13.30 -23.55
N LEU A 280 -12.45 -14.36 -23.90
CA LEU A 280 -12.92 -14.60 -25.26
C LEU A 280 -13.94 -13.54 -25.70
N LEU A 281 -14.83 -13.13 -24.80
CA LEU A 281 -15.78 -12.04 -25.04
C LEU A 281 -15.05 -10.70 -25.29
N LYS A 282 -14.05 -10.37 -24.46
CA LYS A 282 -13.19 -9.18 -24.63
C LYS A 282 -12.51 -9.20 -26.00
N GLN A 283 -11.87 -10.31 -26.37
CA GLN A 283 -11.23 -10.45 -27.69
C GLN A 283 -12.23 -10.37 -28.86
N ALA A 284 -13.45 -10.86 -28.69
CA ALA A 284 -14.48 -10.78 -29.71
C ALA A 284 -15.04 -9.36 -29.87
N LEU A 285 -15.15 -8.60 -28.76
CA LEU A 285 -15.53 -7.19 -28.77
C LEU A 285 -14.44 -6.31 -29.41
N GLU A 286 -13.16 -6.53 -29.07
CA GLU A 286 -12.01 -5.85 -29.69
C GLU A 286 -11.99 -6.05 -31.22
N GLN A 287 -12.32 -7.26 -31.69
CA GLN A 287 -12.41 -7.56 -33.12
C GLN A 287 -13.56 -6.84 -33.83
N ILE A 288 -14.64 -6.51 -33.13
CA ILE A 288 -15.76 -5.76 -33.70
C ILE A 288 -15.43 -4.26 -33.72
N ASN A 289 -14.64 -3.78 -32.76
CA ASN A 289 -14.25 -2.38 -32.64
C ASN A 289 -13.12 -1.93 -33.57
N GLN A 290 -12.27 -2.85 -34.04
CA GLN A 290 -11.36 -2.57 -35.17
C GLN A 290 -12.11 -2.12 -36.44
N PHE A 291 -13.43 -2.30 -36.52
CA PHE A 291 -14.26 -1.83 -37.61
C PHE A 291 -15.03 -0.50 -37.31
N GLY A 292 -14.78 0.14 -36.15
CA GLY A 292 -15.24 1.52 -35.87
C GLY A 292 -16.65 1.67 -35.27
N TYR A 293 -17.16 0.69 -34.53
CA TYR A 293 -18.59 0.61 -34.17
C TYR A 293 -18.95 0.78 -32.67
N THR A 294 -18.03 1.07 -31.73
CA THR A 294 -18.41 1.44 -30.34
C THR A 294 -17.59 2.58 -29.75
N SER A 295 -18.19 3.27 -28.78
CA SER A 295 -17.53 4.20 -27.87
C SER A 295 -16.46 3.49 -27.05
N GLU A 296 -15.27 4.10 -26.92
CA GLU A 296 -14.06 3.61 -26.26
C GLU A 296 -14.24 3.12 -24.79
N SER A 297 -15.41 3.35 -24.18
CA SER A 297 -15.70 3.14 -22.76
C SER A 297 -16.18 1.73 -22.39
N SER A 298 -16.73 0.96 -23.33
CA SER A 298 -17.36 -0.35 -23.06
C SER A 298 -16.37 -1.53 -22.95
N GLU A 299 -15.24 -1.47 -23.66
CA GLU A 299 -14.28 -2.58 -23.73
C GLU A 299 -13.49 -2.79 -22.43
N GLN A 300 -13.10 -1.70 -21.78
CA GLN A 300 -12.30 -1.75 -20.55
C GLN A 300 -13.16 -2.10 -19.33
N CYS A 301 -14.46 -1.77 -19.39
CA CYS A 301 -15.33 -1.85 -18.23
C CYS A 301 -15.92 -3.26 -18.00
N ILE A 302 -16.12 -4.10 -19.03
CA ILE A 302 -16.81 -5.39 -18.85
C ILE A 302 -15.98 -6.40 -18.03
N PRO A 303 -14.70 -6.68 -18.36
CA PRO A 303 -13.87 -7.57 -17.53
C PRO A 303 -13.66 -6.99 -16.12
N GLN A 304 -13.49 -5.67 -16.01
CA GLN A 304 -13.30 -5.00 -14.72
C GLN A 304 -14.58 -5.03 -13.86
N ARG A 305 -15.76 -4.78 -14.43
CA ARG A 305 -17.06 -4.87 -13.74
C ARG A 305 -17.34 -6.28 -13.27
N PHE A 306 -17.13 -7.28 -14.13
CA PHE A 306 -17.27 -8.68 -13.73
C PHE A 306 -16.35 -8.99 -12.55
N TRP A 307 -15.07 -8.65 -12.66
CA TRP A 307 -14.08 -8.98 -11.64
C TRP A 307 -14.37 -8.27 -10.31
N GLN A 308 -14.75 -6.99 -10.34
CA GLN A 308 -15.18 -6.26 -9.14
C GLN A 308 -16.42 -6.88 -8.49
N GLN A 309 -17.39 -7.32 -9.28
CA GLN A 309 -18.59 -8.00 -8.76
C GLN A 309 -18.25 -9.36 -8.16
N VAL A 310 -17.38 -10.16 -8.80
CA VAL A 310 -16.90 -11.44 -8.27
C VAL A 310 -16.12 -11.25 -6.97
N GLN A 311 -15.23 -10.24 -6.90
CA GLN A 311 -14.51 -9.89 -5.67
C GLN A 311 -15.48 -9.45 -4.55
N GLN A 312 -16.52 -8.69 -4.87
CA GLN A 312 -17.56 -8.32 -3.90
C GLN A 312 -18.37 -9.53 -3.43
N LEU A 313 -18.70 -10.47 -4.32
CA LEU A 313 -19.37 -11.73 -3.96
C LEU A 313 -18.48 -12.60 -3.07
N LEU A 314 -17.19 -12.71 -3.37
CA LEU A 314 -16.24 -13.43 -2.53
C LEU A 314 -16.11 -12.77 -1.15
N ARG A 315 -16.05 -11.43 -1.10
CA ARG A 315 -15.99 -10.67 0.15
C ARG A 315 -17.24 -10.90 1.01
N LYS A 316 -18.43 -10.77 0.42
CA LYS A 316 -19.71 -11.09 1.09
C LYS A 316 -19.72 -12.54 1.57
N SER A 317 -19.27 -13.47 0.74
CA SER A 317 -19.22 -14.89 1.09
C SER A 317 -18.30 -15.14 2.29
N PHE A 318 -17.14 -14.48 2.37
CA PHE A 318 -16.23 -14.58 3.50
C PHE A 318 -16.78 -13.93 4.78
N ASP A 319 -17.54 -12.84 4.66
CA ASP A 319 -18.17 -12.15 5.80
C ASP A 319 -19.38 -12.93 6.34
N GLU A 320 -20.17 -13.56 5.48
CA GLU A 320 -21.37 -14.35 5.81
C GLU A 320 -21.07 -15.82 6.19
N CYS A 321 -19.79 -16.21 6.19
CA CYS A 321 -19.35 -17.57 6.54
C CYS A 321 -19.70 -17.97 7.98
N THR A 322 -20.02 -19.26 8.17
CA THR A 322 -20.13 -19.85 9.51
C THR A 322 -18.77 -19.86 10.22
N GLN A 323 -18.77 -19.79 11.56
CA GLN A 323 -17.54 -19.67 12.36
C GLN A 323 -16.55 -20.82 12.12
N HIS A 324 -17.03 -22.04 11.86
CA HIS A 324 -16.19 -23.20 11.56
C HIS A 324 -15.50 -23.10 10.19
N VAL A 325 -16.16 -22.52 9.19
CA VAL A 325 -15.59 -22.28 7.86
C VAL A 325 -14.60 -21.13 7.90
N ASN A 326 -14.94 -20.05 8.62
CA ASN A 326 -14.03 -18.91 8.81
C ASN A 326 -12.74 -19.35 9.51
N GLN A 327 -12.82 -20.20 10.55
CA GLN A 327 -11.64 -20.81 11.18
C GLN A 327 -10.84 -21.68 10.20
N ALA A 328 -11.48 -22.50 9.36
CA ALA A 328 -10.77 -23.31 8.37
C ALA A 328 -10.06 -22.47 7.30
N LEU A 329 -10.67 -21.37 6.86
CA LEU A 329 -10.10 -20.39 5.94
C LEU A 329 -8.93 -19.63 6.57
N GLN A 330 -9.10 -19.13 7.79
CA GLN A 330 -8.02 -18.48 8.55
C GLN A 330 -6.86 -19.43 8.77
N GLU A 331 -7.10 -20.69 9.15
CA GLU A 331 -6.03 -21.66 9.41
C GLU A 331 -5.27 -22.11 8.15
N GLY A 332 -5.91 -22.04 6.99
CA GLY A 332 -5.35 -22.47 5.71
C GLY A 332 -5.14 -21.33 4.72
N LEU A 333 -5.02 -20.08 5.19
CA LEU A 333 -4.85 -18.91 4.35
C LEU A 333 -3.67 -19.06 3.37
N SER A 334 -2.56 -19.64 3.82
CA SER A 334 -1.41 -19.93 2.96
C SER A 334 -1.80 -20.77 1.74
N LYS A 335 -2.63 -21.81 1.91
CA LYS A 335 -3.13 -22.66 0.80
C LYS A 335 -4.08 -21.90 -0.13
N LEU A 336 -4.92 -21.04 0.44
CA LEU A 336 -5.82 -20.18 -0.33
C LEU A 336 -5.03 -19.20 -1.20
N LEU A 337 -4.03 -18.52 -0.62
CA LEU A 337 -3.16 -17.61 -1.35
C LEU A 337 -2.35 -18.34 -2.43
N THR A 338 -1.82 -19.54 -2.16
CA THR A 338 -1.18 -20.36 -3.22
C THR A 338 -2.13 -20.64 -4.37
N SER A 339 -3.38 -20.99 -4.07
CA SER A 339 -4.39 -21.30 -5.09
C SER A 339 -4.81 -20.05 -5.87
N ALA A 340 -4.98 -18.91 -5.18
CA ALA A 340 -5.32 -17.62 -5.78
C ALA A 340 -4.20 -17.10 -6.67
N ARG A 341 -2.95 -17.05 -6.19
CA ARG A 341 -1.78 -16.64 -6.98
C ARG A 341 -1.51 -17.61 -8.13
N GLY A 342 -1.71 -18.91 -7.92
CA GLY A 342 -1.61 -19.92 -8.98
C GLY A 342 -2.64 -19.73 -10.09
N LEU A 343 -3.84 -19.27 -9.75
CA LEU A 343 -4.85 -18.89 -10.73
C LEU A 343 -4.48 -17.60 -11.48
N GLU A 344 -4.01 -16.57 -10.78
CA GLU A 344 -3.54 -15.31 -11.40
C GLU A 344 -2.43 -15.58 -12.44
N GLN A 345 -1.49 -16.47 -12.11
CA GLN A 345 -0.45 -16.91 -13.04
C GLN A 345 -1.04 -17.62 -14.27
N ARG A 346 -2.02 -18.51 -14.10
CA ARG A 346 -2.70 -19.17 -15.23
C ARG A 346 -3.49 -18.19 -16.11
N LEU A 347 -4.02 -17.13 -15.50
CA LEU A 347 -4.74 -16.05 -16.19
C LEU A 347 -3.82 -14.94 -16.73
N GLN A 348 -2.48 -15.12 -16.69
CA GLN A 348 -1.50 -14.15 -17.18
C GLN A 348 -1.60 -12.77 -16.51
N HIS A 349 -2.01 -12.70 -15.23
CA HIS A 349 -2.14 -11.47 -14.43
C HIS A 349 -3.15 -10.42 -14.96
N GLU A 350 -4.05 -10.77 -15.89
CA GLU A 350 -5.13 -9.86 -16.35
C GLU A 350 -6.22 -9.64 -15.28
N PHE A 351 -6.41 -10.63 -14.40
CA PHE A 351 -7.34 -10.59 -13.26
C PHE A 351 -6.52 -10.80 -11.98
N GLN A 352 -6.41 -9.77 -11.15
CA GLN A 352 -5.64 -9.81 -9.89
C GLN A 352 -6.59 -9.63 -8.72
N PHE A 353 -6.46 -10.47 -7.69
CA PHE A 353 -7.21 -10.30 -6.47
C PHE A 353 -6.74 -9.06 -5.71
N ASP A 354 -7.69 -8.27 -5.23
CA ASP A 354 -7.40 -7.12 -4.39
C ASP A 354 -6.73 -7.60 -3.10
N ASN A 355 -5.60 -6.97 -2.74
CA ASN A 355 -4.86 -7.31 -1.53
C ASN A 355 -5.68 -7.10 -0.24
N GLU A 356 -6.79 -6.35 -0.28
CA GLU A 356 -7.69 -6.16 0.85
C GLU A 356 -8.66 -7.33 1.08
N LEU A 357 -8.92 -8.15 0.05
CA LEU A 357 -9.88 -9.26 0.13
C LEU A 357 -9.51 -10.26 1.24
N PHE A 358 -8.21 -10.50 1.43
CA PHE A 358 -7.70 -11.47 2.39
C PHE A 358 -7.34 -10.86 3.75
N ALA A 359 -7.39 -9.53 3.91
CA ALA A 359 -6.94 -8.85 5.13
C ALA A 359 -7.64 -9.33 6.43
N PRO A 360 -8.97 -9.59 6.46
CA PRO A 360 -9.63 -10.12 7.65
C PRO A 360 -9.15 -11.54 8.02
N LEU A 361 -8.85 -12.36 7.00
CA LEU A 361 -8.35 -13.73 7.17
C LEU A 361 -6.89 -13.74 7.62
N GLU A 362 -6.09 -12.76 7.17
CA GLU A 362 -4.71 -12.56 7.60
C GLU A 362 -4.63 -12.33 9.11
N VAL A 363 -5.50 -11.49 9.68
CA VAL A 363 -5.50 -11.22 11.13
C VAL A 363 -5.69 -12.52 11.92
N GLY A 364 -6.59 -13.40 11.48
CA GLY A 364 -6.80 -14.72 12.08
C GLY A 364 -5.59 -15.64 11.95
N TYR A 365 -4.99 -15.72 10.76
CA TYR A 365 -3.77 -16.52 10.52
C TYR A 365 -2.58 -16.02 11.37
N VAL A 366 -2.35 -14.71 11.39
CA VAL A 366 -1.30 -14.04 12.18
C VAL A 366 -1.51 -14.28 13.67
N SER A 367 -2.75 -14.18 14.16
CA SER A 367 -3.08 -14.49 15.56
C SER A 367 -2.81 -15.95 15.91
N LYS A 368 -3.10 -16.88 15.00
CA LYS A 368 -2.78 -18.31 15.18
C LYS A 368 -1.27 -18.54 15.18
N CYS A 369 -0.54 -17.96 14.23
CA CYS A 369 0.91 -18.05 14.17
C CYS A 369 1.54 -17.54 15.48
N ALA A 370 1.06 -16.40 15.98
CA ALA A 370 1.48 -15.86 17.27
C ALA A 370 1.15 -16.81 18.43
N ALA A 371 -0.04 -17.41 18.44
CA ALA A 371 -0.43 -18.39 19.46
C ALA A 371 0.45 -19.66 19.41
N ASN A 372 0.74 -20.19 18.22
CA ASN A 372 1.61 -21.35 18.03
C ASN A 372 3.03 -21.08 18.54
N LEU A 373 3.61 -19.93 18.18
CA LEU A 373 4.94 -19.53 18.62
C LEU A 373 5.00 -19.24 20.13
N LYS A 374 3.97 -18.58 20.68
CA LYS A 374 3.87 -18.33 22.12
C LYS A 374 3.65 -19.61 22.93
N ALA A 375 2.94 -20.60 22.39
CA ALA A 375 2.75 -21.88 23.06
C ALA A 375 4.08 -22.61 23.30
N CYS A 376 5.07 -22.45 22.42
CA CYS A 376 6.43 -22.97 22.64
C CYS A 376 7.11 -22.36 23.86
N LEU A 377 6.74 -21.12 24.21
CA LEU A 377 7.34 -20.33 25.29
C LEU A 377 6.48 -20.35 26.56
N ALA A 378 5.33 -21.02 26.54
CA ALA A 378 4.39 -21.06 27.65
C ALA A 378 4.76 -22.19 28.63
N GLY A 379 4.84 -21.89 29.92
CA GLY A 379 5.12 -22.88 30.97
C GLY A 379 6.58 -23.35 31.06
N VAL A 380 7.51 -22.70 30.34
CA VAL A 380 8.94 -22.95 30.43
C VAL A 380 9.60 -21.85 31.26
N ASP A 381 10.05 -22.19 32.46
CA ASP A 381 10.69 -21.24 33.38
C ASP A 381 12.10 -20.83 32.93
N LEU A 382 12.88 -21.79 32.38
CA LEU A 382 14.20 -21.55 31.81
C LEU A 382 14.27 -22.16 30.40
N PRO A 383 14.27 -21.34 29.33
CA PRO A 383 14.38 -21.82 27.96
C PRO A 383 15.71 -22.53 27.74
N GLY A 384 15.67 -23.79 27.31
CA GLY A 384 16.84 -24.55 26.89
C GLY A 384 16.95 -24.67 25.37
N ASN A 385 17.95 -25.42 24.89
CA ASN A 385 18.15 -25.66 23.46
C ASN A 385 16.93 -26.34 22.81
N GLU A 386 16.27 -27.28 23.49
CA GLU A 386 15.06 -27.94 22.98
C GLU A 386 13.88 -26.96 22.79
N THR A 387 13.75 -25.96 23.68
CA THR A 387 12.73 -24.90 23.54
C THR A 387 13.02 -24.05 22.32
N VAL A 388 14.29 -23.70 22.10
CA VAL A 388 14.74 -22.97 20.92
C VAL A 388 14.48 -23.79 19.66
N ASP A 389 14.81 -25.07 19.62
CA ASP A 389 14.58 -25.93 18.46
C ASP A 389 13.11 -26.06 18.10
N ASN A 390 12.25 -26.24 19.10
CA ASN A 390 10.80 -26.28 18.89
C ASN A 390 10.27 -24.94 18.36
N PHE A 391 10.77 -23.83 18.89
CA PHE A 391 10.43 -22.48 18.43
C PHE A 391 10.86 -22.25 16.98
N ILE A 392 12.10 -22.60 16.63
CA ILE A 392 12.66 -22.46 15.27
C ILE A 392 11.95 -23.39 14.29
N ARG A 393 11.63 -24.62 14.67
CA ARG A 393 10.88 -25.56 13.83
C ARG A 393 9.51 -25.00 13.45
N ILE A 394 8.76 -24.49 14.44
CA ILE A 394 7.44 -23.91 14.19
C ILE A 394 7.56 -22.63 13.35
N ALA A 395 8.52 -21.76 13.67
CA ALA A 395 8.80 -20.56 12.89
C ALA A 395 9.13 -20.88 11.42
N SER A 396 9.99 -21.88 11.18
CA SER A 396 10.37 -22.32 9.84
C SER A 396 9.16 -22.82 9.05
N THR A 397 8.27 -23.61 9.67
CA THR A 397 7.05 -24.10 8.99
C THR A 397 6.09 -22.96 8.64
N GLU A 398 5.89 -21.99 9.53
CA GLU A 398 4.97 -20.86 9.30
C GLU A 398 5.54 -19.85 8.30
N LEU A 399 6.85 -19.56 8.36
CA LEU A 399 7.53 -18.70 7.39
C LEU A 399 7.52 -19.35 6.01
N SER A 400 7.83 -20.64 5.89
CA SER A 400 7.78 -21.37 4.61
C SER A 400 6.40 -21.30 3.96
N ALA A 401 5.33 -21.42 4.76
CA ALA A 401 3.96 -21.30 4.27
C ALA A 401 3.57 -19.87 3.85
N ALA A 402 4.23 -18.85 4.40
CA ALA A 402 3.96 -17.44 4.13
C ALA A 402 4.76 -16.88 2.94
N LEU A 403 5.84 -17.53 2.52
CA LEU A 403 6.75 -17.06 1.45
C LEU A 403 6.10 -16.89 0.07
N ILE A 404 4.90 -17.43 -0.14
CA ILE A 404 4.14 -17.30 -1.40
C ILE A 404 3.63 -15.87 -1.63
N ASP A 405 3.38 -15.11 -0.56
CA ASP A 405 2.86 -13.76 -0.64
C ASP A 405 3.71 -12.77 0.16
N SER A 406 4.08 -11.64 -0.46
CA SER A 406 4.96 -10.64 0.15
C SER A 406 4.36 -10.04 1.43
N ARG A 407 3.05 -9.78 1.46
CA ARG A 407 2.35 -9.17 2.59
C ARG A 407 2.24 -10.16 3.75
N LEU A 408 1.87 -11.40 3.47
CA LEU A 408 1.80 -12.44 4.50
C LEU A 408 3.20 -12.75 5.08
N SER A 409 4.23 -12.83 4.23
CA SER A 409 5.62 -13.01 4.65
C SER A 409 6.09 -11.90 5.62
N HIS A 410 5.77 -10.64 5.32
CA HIS A 410 6.06 -9.52 6.23
C HIS A 410 5.30 -9.64 7.57
N ALA A 411 4.02 -9.99 7.54
CA ALA A 411 3.22 -10.13 8.75
C ALA A 411 3.71 -11.27 9.67
N VAL A 412 4.00 -12.45 9.09
CA VAL A 412 4.53 -13.60 9.83
C VAL A 412 5.94 -13.33 10.36
N SER A 413 6.80 -12.66 9.57
CA SER A 413 8.12 -12.23 10.03
C SER A 413 8.02 -11.26 11.21
N SER A 414 7.07 -10.33 11.19
CA SER A 414 6.81 -9.43 12.31
C SER A 414 6.38 -10.18 13.57
N VAL A 415 5.50 -11.18 13.45
CA VAL A 415 5.10 -12.01 14.60
C VAL A 415 6.29 -12.78 15.16
N PHE A 416 7.11 -13.37 14.28
CA PHE A 416 8.32 -14.08 14.69
C PHE A 416 9.26 -13.17 15.48
N MET A 417 9.51 -11.95 14.99
CA MET A 417 10.33 -10.96 15.70
C MET A 417 9.76 -10.61 17.07
N VAL A 418 8.45 -10.38 17.19
CA VAL A 418 7.81 -10.06 18.48
C VAL A 418 7.95 -11.23 19.47
N CYS A 419 7.74 -12.47 19.02
CA CYS A 419 7.88 -13.65 19.87
C CYS A 419 9.35 -13.93 20.22
N GLY A 420 10.29 -13.67 19.30
CA GLY A 420 11.73 -13.76 19.54
C GLY A 420 12.21 -12.75 20.59
N LYS A 421 11.68 -11.52 20.56
CA LYS A 421 11.90 -10.51 21.61
C LYS A 421 11.32 -10.95 22.95
N GLU A 422 10.16 -11.59 22.97
CA GLU A 422 9.57 -12.16 24.19
C GLU A 422 10.48 -13.24 24.80
N LEU A 423 11.05 -14.13 23.97
CA LEU A 423 12.05 -15.10 24.41
C LEU A 423 13.29 -14.41 25.00
N CYS A 424 13.83 -13.39 24.34
CA CYS A 424 14.97 -12.63 24.84
C CYS A 424 14.66 -11.94 26.17
N THR A 425 13.46 -11.37 26.32
CA THR A 425 13.01 -10.69 27.55
C THR A 425 12.86 -11.67 28.72
N LYS A 426 12.36 -12.89 28.45
CA LYS A 426 12.29 -13.97 29.46
C LYS A 426 13.67 -14.41 29.92
N LEU A 427 14.61 -14.55 28.98
CA LEU A 427 16.02 -14.88 29.31
C LEU A 427 16.69 -13.75 30.09
N GLU A 428 16.45 -12.49 29.69
CA GLU A 428 16.95 -11.28 30.35
C GLU A 428 16.51 -11.20 31.82
N ALA A 429 15.24 -11.49 32.11
CA ALA A 429 14.72 -11.50 33.48
C ALA A 429 15.41 -12.51 34.41
N GLN A 430 16.07 -13.54 33.85
CA GLN A 430 16.83 -14.55 34.60
C GLN A 430 18.32 -14.20 34.76
N ILE A 431 18.83 -13.20 34.02
CA ILE A 431 20.24 -12.79 34.11
C ILE A 431 20.51 -12.19 35.49
N LYS A 432 21.57 -12.65 36.14
CA LYS A 432 22.02 -12.14 37.44
C LYS A 432 23.16 -11.14 37.25
N LEU A 433 22.96 -9.89 37.66
CA LEU A 433 23.96 -8.81 37.57
C LEU A 433 24.53 -8.39 38.94
N GLY A 434 24.36 -9.22 39.96
CA GLY A 434 24.81 -8.95 41.34
C GLY A 434 26.33 -9.02 41.51
N ALA A 435 26.80 -8.74 42.72
CA ALA A 435 28.23 -8.81 43.07
C ALA A 435 28.84 -10.20 42.81
N ASP A 436 28.08 -11.27 43.08
CA ASP A 436 28.52 -12.65 42.83
C ASP A 436 28.75 -12.91 41.34
N ALA A 437 28.02 -12.27 40.43
CA ALA A 437 28.23 -12.42 38.99
C ALA A 437 29.60 -11.85 38.53
N LYS A 438 30.18 -10.93 39.30
CA LYS A 438 31.47 -10.27 39.02
C LYS A 438 32.67 -10.97 39.64
N GLN A 439 32.49 -11.97 40.49
CA GLN A 439 33.59 -12.57 41.25
C GLN A 439 34.50 -13.44 40.36
N ILE A 440 35.82 -13.22 40.36
CA ILE A 440 36.77 -13.97 39.51
C ILE A 440 37.89 -14.64 40.33
N VAL A 441 37.68 -14.80 41.63
CA VAL A 441 38.70 -15.32 42.54
C VAL A 441 38.92 -16.83 42.36
N ASP A 442 37.83 -17.57 42.16
CA ASP A 442 37.81 -19.04 42.07
C ASP A 442 36.99 -19.52 40.87
N LEU A 443 36.77 -20.83 40.74
CA LEU A 443 35.91 -21.42 39.71
C LEU A 443 34.53 -20.72 39.63
N PRO A 444 33.87 -20.75 38.45
CA PRO A 444 32.59 -20.08 38.25
C PRO A 444 31.55 -20.52 39.28
N ASN A 445 30.96 -19.56 39.99
CA ASN A 445 29.89 -19.82 40.94
C ASN A 445 28.56 -20.12 40.22
N LEU A 446 27.53 -20.50 40.98
CA LEU A 446 26.23 -20.88 40.42
C LEU A 446 25.59 -19.76 39.57
N GLN A 447 25.72 -18.49 39.97
CA GLN A 447 25.17 -17.36 39.21
C GLN A 447 25.91 -17.14 37.89
N GLN A 448 27.24 -17.29 37.89
CA GLN A 448 28.04 -17.21 36.68
C GLN A 448 27.78 -18.38 35.74
N GLN A 449 27.68 -19.60 36.26
CA GLN A 449 27.30 -20.77 35.47
C GLN A 449 25.92 -20.58 34.82
N GLN A 450 24.95 -20.06 35.58
CA GLN A 450 23.62 -19.73 35.04
C GLN A 450 23.70 -18.67 33.94
N ASN A 451 24.43 -17.58 34.15
CA ASN A 451 24.60 -16.54 33.14
C ASN A 451 25.31 -17.06 31.88
N THR A 452 26.34 -17.90 32.01
CA THR A 452 27.00 -18.54 30.88
C THR A 452 26.05 -19.45 30.11
N GLN A 453 25.23 -20.25 30.81
CA GLN A 453 24.19 -21.06 30.17
C GLN A 453 23.16 -20.21 29.42
N LEU A 454 22.68 -19.12 30.03
CA LEU A 454 21.76 -18.17 29.38
C LEU A 454 22.39 -17.54 28.12
N ALA A 455 23.66 -17.13 28.21
CA ALA A 455 24.40 -16.58 27.07
C ALA A 455 24.57 -17.60 25.94
N ASN A 456 24.84 -18.88 26.26
CA ASN A 456 24.96 -19.94 25.28
C ASN A 456 23.61 -20.28 24.63
N VAL A 457 22.50 -20.25 25.37
CA VAL A 457 21.15 -20.39 24.81
C VAL A 457 20.82 -19.23 23.86
N LEU A 458 21.16 -17.99 24.23
CA LEU A 458 20.99 -16.82 23.36
C LEU A 458 21.82 -16.93 22.07
N PHE A 459 23.06 -17.41 22.18
CA PHE A 459 23.91 -17.67 21.03
C PHE A 459 23.34 -18.78 20.14
N TYR A 460 22.88 -19.87 20.74
CA TYR A 460 22.25 -20.99 20.03
C TYR A 460 21.00 -20.52 19.27
N TYR A 461 20.16 -19.69 19.91
CA TYR A 461 19.03 -19.04 19.24
C TYR A 461 19.47 -18.21 18.03
N LYS A 462 20.48 -17.34 18.20
CA LYS A 462 21.02 -16.50 17.12
C LYS A 462 21.50 -17.35 15.94
N ASP A 463 22.28 -18.40 16.22
CA ASP A 463 22.84 -19.26 15.19
C ASP A 463 21.75 -20.09 14.49
N SER A 464 20.79 -20.64 15.24
CA SER A 464 19.65 -21.37 14.67
C SER A 464 18.75 -20.48 13.80
N VAL A 465 18.56 -19.21 14.15
CA VAL A 465 17.85 -18.25 13.27
C VAL A 465 18.65 -17.97 12.00
N ARG A 466 19.96 -17.76 12.09
CA ARG A 466 20.82 -17.54 10.91
C ARG A 466 20.80 -18.75 9.97
N ARG A 467 20.87 -19.97 10.51
CA ARG A 467 20.74 -21.22 9.72
C ARG A 467 19.37 -21.33 9.06
N MET A 468 18.29 -21.11 9.82
CA MET A 468 16.93 -21.12 9.27
C MET A 468 16.76 -20.13 8.12
N LEU A 469 17.31 -18.92 8.23
CA LEU A 469 17.26 -17.94 7.14
C LEU A 469 18.10 -18.36 5.93
N SER A 470 19.27 -18.96 6.14
CA SER A 470 20.11 -19.51 5.07
C SER A 470 19.41 -20.65 4.32
N ASP A 471 18.69 -21.52 5.04
CA ASP A 471 17.94 -22.63 4.43
C ASP A 471 16.75 -22.10 3.60
N LEU A 472 16.14 -20.99 4.02
CA LEU A 472 15.02 -20.34 3.33
C LEU A 472 15.47 -19.35 2.24
N GLN A 473 16.78 -19.14 2.05
CA GLN A 473 17.33 -18.07 1.21
C GLN A 473 16.87 -18.15 -0.25
N MET A 474 16.75 -19.36 -0.81
CA MET A 474 16.27 -19.56 -2.19
C MET A 474 14.80 -19.17 -2.42
N HIS A 475 14.01 -19.10 -1.34
CA HIS A 475 12.61 -18.69 -1.40
C HIS A 475 12.43 -17.19 -1.16
N PHE A 476 13.31 -16.57 -0.35
CA PHE A 476 13.34 -15.11 -0.18
C PHE A 476 13.83 -14.38 -1.44
N ASP A 477 14.70 -14.97 -2.25
CA ASP A 477 15.15 -14.33 -3.51
C ASP A 477 14.04 -14.21 -4.57
N GLN A 478 12.97 -15.01 -4.45
CA GLN A 478 11.81 -14.97 -5.34
C GLN A 478 10.77 -13.91 -4.94
N THR A 479 10.81 -13.42 -3.69
CA THR A 479 9.92 -12.37 -3.18
C THR A 479 10.75 -11.17 -2.71
N PRO A 480 10.67 -10.00 -3.36
CA PRO A 480 11.43 -8.83 -2.93
C PRO A 480 10.93 -8.37 -1.56
N GLY A 481 11.66 -8.70 -0.49
CA GLY A 481 11.22 -8.43 0.87
C GLY A 481 12.37 -8.07 1.82
N ALA A 482 12.21 -6.97 2.54
CA ALA A 482 13.12 -6.55 3.62
C ALA A 482 13.03 -7.45 4.88
N SER A 483 12.17 -8.48 4.88
CA SER A 483 11.87 -9.34 6.02
C SER A 483 13.09 -10.07 6.57
N SER A 484 13.95 -10.64 5.71
CA SER A 484 15.17 -11.33 6.15
C SER A 484 16.14 -10.39 6.89
N ALA A 485 16.36 -9.20 6.34
CA ALA A 485 17.18 -8.17 6.98
C ALA A 485 16.58 -7.67 8.31
N GLN A 486 15.25 -7.56 8.40
CA GLN A 486 14.56 -7.20 9.65
C GLN A 486 14.71 -8.29 10.72
N ILE A 487 14.58 -9.57 10.35
CA ILE A 487 14.79 -10.69 11.28
C ILE A 487 16.24 -10.69 11.78
N LEU A 488 17.23 -10.48 10.91
CA LEU A 488 18.64 -10.39 11.33
C LEU A 488 18.88 -9.24 12.32
N ARG A 489 18.32 -8.05 12.06
CA ARG A 489 18.40 -6.92 13.02
C ARG A 489 17.72 -7.20 14.35
N SER A 490 16.71 -8.07 14.39
CA SER A 490 16.06 -8.44 15.64
C SER A 490 16.98 -9.24 16.58
N LEU A 491 18.03 -9.87 16.04
CA LEU A 491 19.02 -10.62 16.81
C LEU A 491 20.01 -9.71 17.57
N ASP A 492 20.07 -8.42 17.24
CA ASP A 492 20.93 -7.46 17.95
C ASP A 492 20.61 -7.38 19.45
N GLN A 493 19.36 -7.67 19.84
CA GLN A 493 18.99 -7.76 21.25
C GLN A 493 19.69 -8.93 21.96
N ALA A 494 19.81 -10.09 21.30
CA ALA A 494 20.53 -11.23 21.87
C ALA A 494 22.02 -10.92 22.00
N ASP A 495 22.63 -10.25 21.01
CA ASP A 495 24.02 -9.80 21.07
C ASP A 495 24.25 -8.81 22.23
N LEU A 496 23.32 -7.89 22.47
CA LEU A 496 23.37 -6.95 23.60
C LEU A 496 23.35 -7.69 24.95
N LEU A 497 22.48 -8.70 25.11
CA LEU A 497 22.36 -9.47 26.35
C LEU A 497 23.62 -10.30 26.63
N ILE A 498 24.15 -11.00 25.61
CA ILE A 498 25.41 -11.75 25.73
C ILE A 498 26.55 -10.79 26.07
N GLY A 499 26.61 -9.63 25.39
CA GLY A 499 27.60 -8.58 25.65
C GLY A 499 27.51 -8.04 27.08
N THR A 500 26.31 -7.83 27.61
CA THR A 500 26.09 -7.37 28.98
C THR A 500 26.64 -8.35 30.01
N ILE A 501 26.39 -9.65 29.82
CA ILE A 501 26.91 -10.72 30.71
C ILE A 501 28.44 -10.75 30.65
N LEU A 502 29.02 -10.77 29.45
CA LEU A 502 30.47 -10.79 29.27
C LEU A 502 31.13 -9.54 29.84
N GLN A 503 30.52 -8.36 29.68
CA GLN A 503 31.07 -7.11 30.17
C GLN A 503 31.24 -7.11 31.69
N GLN A 504 30.32 -7.71 32.46
CA GLN A 504 30.47 -7.80 33.93
C GLN A 504 31.74 -8.57 34.34
N ILE A 505 32.04 -9.65 33.62
CA ILE A 505 33.25 -10.44 33.86
C ILE A 505 34.47 -9.67 33.37
N MET A 506 34.42 -9.08 32.18
CA MET A 506 35.56 -8.34 31.61
C MET A 506 35.98 -7.13 32.47
N GLU A 507 35.03 -6.34 32.99
CA GLU A 507 35.32 -5.21 33.88
C GLU A 507 36.04 -5.67 35.16
N SER A 508 35.61 -6.79 35.73
CA SER A 508 36.23 -7.34 36.93
C SER A 508 37.61 -7.95 36.65
N ILE A 509 37.80 -8.57 35.47
CA ILE A 509 39.13 -9.01 35.00
C ILE A 509 40.06 -7.80 34.87
N ILE A 510 39.62 -6.72 34.22
CA ILE A 510 40.42 -5.50 34.02
C ILE A 510 40.81 -4.88 35.37
N SER A 511 39.87 -4.80 36.32
CA SER A 511 40.13 -4.28 37.65
C SER A 511 41.19 -5.09 38.38
N ALA A 512 41.11 -6.42 38.34
CA ALA A 512 42.09 -7.30 38.96
C ALA A 512 43.46 -7.19 38.29
N ILE A 513 43.51 -7.15 36.95
CA ILE A 513 44.74 -6.94 36.18
C ILE A 513 45.38 -5.59 36.54
N SER A 514 44.59 -4.52 36.70
CA SER A 514 45.11 -3.21 37.08
C SER A 514 45.81 -3.27 38.44
N ILE A 515 45.24 -3.97 39.42
CA ILE A 515 45.85 -4.17 40.75
C ILE A 515 47.16 -4.97 40.65
N ILE A 516 47.17 -6.06 39.87
CA ILE A 516 48.37 -6.89 39.66
C ILE A 516 49.47 -6.05 38.99
N ILE A 517 49.16 -5.31 37.93
CA ILE A 517 50.14 -4.47 37.22
C ILE A 517 50.66 -3.35 38.11
N LEU A 518 49.81 -2.73 38.93
CA LEU A 518 50.20 -1.68 39.87
C LEU A 518 51.21 -2.18 40.92
N SER A 519 51.18 -3.47 41.28
CA SER A 519 52.16 -4.07 42.20
C SER A 519 53.61 -3.98 41.68
N MET A 520 53.81 -3.72 40.38
CA MET A 520 55.10 -3.42 39.75
C MET A 520 55.87 -2.30 40.46
N HIS A 521 55.19 -1.29 41.03
CA HIS A 521 55.84 -0.21 41.79
C HIS A 521 56.45 -0.66 43.12
N ARG A 522 56.12 -1.87 43.58
CA ARG A 522 56.64 -2.50 44.80
C ARG A 522 57.57 -3.67 44.49
N GLU A 523 57.92 -3.89 43.22
CA GLU A 523 58.78 -5.00 42.80
C GLU A 523 60.19 -4.83 43.40
N PRO A 524 60.71 -5.82 44.15
CA PRO A 524 61.98 -5.70 44.84
C PRO A 524 63.15 -5.72 43.85
N GLY A 525 64.11 -4.81 44.04
CA GLY A 525 65.41 -4.86 43.37
C GLY A 525 65.51 -4.17 42.00
N LEU A 526 64.44 -3.57 41.48
CA LEU A 526 64.48 -2.78 40.22
C LEU A 526 65.42 -1.57 40.27
N ASN A 527 65.77 -1.10 41.47
CA ASN A 527 66.67 0.01 41.72
C ASN A 527 68.13 -0.41 42.01
N THR A 528 68.44 -1.71 41.99
CA THR A 528 69.77 -2.26 42.35
C THR A 528 70.40 -3.00 41.17
N ASP A 529 71.72 -2.96 41.02
CA ASP A 529 72.43 -3.66 39.93
C ASP A 529 72.67 -5.16 40.20
N ARG A 530 72.27 -5.66 41.37
CA ARG A 530 72.43 -7.07 41.80
C ARG A 530 71.26 -7.96 41.41
N LEU A 531 70.27 -7.43 40.70
CA LEU A 531 69.09 -8.17 40.29
C LEU A 531 69.45 -9.14 39.16
N SER A 532 69.00 -10.40 39.27
CA SER A 532 69.08 -11.33 38.15
C SER A 532 68.19 -10.84 37.01
N SER A 533 68.79 -10.49 35.88
CA SER A 533 68.07 -10.12 34.67
C SER A 533 67.59 -11.36 33.90
N THR A 534 67.33 -12.50 34.54
CA THR A 534 66.82 -13.71 33.88
C THR A 534 65.48 -14.13 34.49
N GLY A 535 64.44 -14.19 33.65
CA GLY A 535 63.07 -14.62 34.01
C GLY A 535 62.05 -13.48 34.18
N PRO A 536 60.78 -13.80 34.48
CA PRO A 536 59.72 -12.81 34.68
C PRO A 536 59.68 -12.29 36.11
N SER A 537 59.41 -10.99 36.28
CA SER A 537 59.13 -10.35 37.57
C SER A 537 57.90 -10.96 38.26
N MET A 538 57.78 -10.79 39.58
CA MET A 538 56.74 -11.48 40.36
C MET A 538 55.33 -11.11 39.91
N TYR A 539 55.08 -9.82 39.67
CA TYR A 539 53.78 -9.34 39.15
C TYR A 539 53.44 -9.91 37.77
N ILE A 540 54.44 -10.16 36.89
CA ILE A 540 54.22 -10.79 35.58
C ILE A 540 53.84 -12.26 35.74
N LYS A 541 54.48 -12.98 36.66
CA LYS A 541 54.10 -14.38 36.94
C LYS A 541 52.67 -14.46 37.44
N GLU A 542 52.31 -13.61 38.40
CA GLU A 542 50.95 -13.52 38.92
C GLU A 542 49.96 -13.17 37.80
N LEU A 543 50.30 -12.22 36.92
CA LEU A 543 49.47 -11.85 35.77
C LEU A 543 49.28 -13.02 34.80
N GLN A 544 50.33 -13.76 34.48
CA GLN A 544 50.27 -14.92 33.57
C GLN A 544 49.34 -16.00 34.13
N GLU A 545 49.51 -16.36 35.40
CA GLU A 545 48.67 -17.34 36.09
C GLU A 545 47.22 -16.86 36.20
N PHE A 546 47.02 -15.58 36.51
CA PHE A 546 45.70 -14.97 36.61
C PHE A 546 44.98 -14.95 35.26
N VAL A 547 45.59 -14.43 34.21
CA VAL A 547 44.99 -14.35 32.88
C VAL A 547 44.65 -15.74 32.35
N GLN A 548 45.58 -16.70 32.45
CA GLN A 548 45.35 -18.07 32.01
C GLN A 548 44.15 -18.70 32.72
N ARG A 549 44.10 -18.58 34.06
CA ARG A 549 43.01 -19.12 34.88
C ARG A 549 41.68 -18.46 34.57
N CYS A 550 41.63 -17.13 34.49
CA CYS A 550 40.37 -16.41 34.28
C CYS A 550 39.79 -16.70 32.90
N TRP A 551 40.65 -16.70 31.89
CA TRP A 551 40.25 -16.98 30.52
C TRP A 551 39.74 -18.42 30.37
N SER A 552 40.45 -19.42 30.93
CA SER A 552 40.05 -20.82 30.84
C SER A 552 38.78 -21.15 31.62
N HIS A 553 38.60 -20.57 32.81
CA HIS A 553 37.51 -20.94 33.71
C HIS A 553 36.24 -20.12 33.51
N HIS A 554 36.33 -18.83 33.15
CA HIS A 554 35.15 -17.97 33.05
C HIS A 554 34.77 -17.64 31.60
N VAL A 555 35.75 -17.37 30.74
CA VAL A 555 35.48 -16.85 29.39
C VAL A 555 35.39 -17.96 28.33
N ALA A 556 36.22 -19.00 28.42
CA ALA A 556 36.25 -20.09 27.44
C ALA A 556 34.95 -20.91 27.39
N LEU A 557 34.12 -20.83 28.43
CA LEU A 557 32.82 -21.52 28.55
C LEU A 557 31.73 -20.93 27.65
N PHE A 558 31.94 -19.73 27.09
CA PHE A 558 30.98 -19.11 26.17
C PHE A 558 31.13 -19.70 24.76
N ASP A 559 30.01 -20.03 24.13
CA ASP A 559 29.96 -20.62 22.79
C ASP A 559 30.18 -19.57 21.68
N ASP A 560 29.83 -18.31 21.93
CA ASP A 560 30.06 -17.21 20.98
C ASP A 560 31.55 -16.84 20.90
N LYS A 561 32.29 -17.57 20.06
CA LYS A 561 33.74 -17.33 19.86
C LYS A 561 34.04 -16.01 19.18
N GLU A 562 33.13 -15.49 18.35
CA GLU A 562 33.33 -14.21 17.67
C GLU A 562 33.30 -13.05 18.68
N LEU A 563 32.28 -13.01 19.53
CA LEU A 563 32.13 -11.98 20.56
C LEU A 563 33.22 -12.13 21.63
N THR A 564 33.51 -13.37 22.05
CA THR A 564 34.59 -13.66 23.01
C THR A 564 35.95 -13.17 22.49
N THR A 565 36.24 -13.37 21.21
CA THR A 565 37.48 -12.88 20.58
C THR A 565 37.53 -11.36 20.53
N LYS A 566 36.41 -10.69 20.21
CA LYS A 566 36.32 -9.21 20.24
C LYS A 566 36.59 -8.66 21.65
N CYS A 567 35.95 -9.24 22.68
CA CYS A 567 36.21 -8.86 24.07
C CYS A 567 37.65 -9.16 24.49
N GLY A 568 38.22 -10.29 24.06
CA GLY A 568 39.61 -10.64 24.30
C GLY A 568 40.60 -9.65 23.70
N HIS A 569 40.35 -9.21 22.46
CA HIS A 569 41.16 -8.15 21.85
C HIS A 569 41.11 -6.86 22.66
N GLU A 570 39.93 -6.43 23.10
CA GLU A 570 39.80 -5.20 23.89
C GLU A 570 40.47 -5.32 25.26
N LEU A 571 40.29 -6.46 25.93
CA LEU A 571 40.99 -6.78 27.17
C LEU A 571 42.51 -6.72 27.00
N ALA A 572 43.04 -7.36 25.94
CA ALA A 572 44.48 -7.37 25.67
C ALA A 572 45.04 -5.97 25.37
N LYS A 573 44.33 -5.13 24.60
CA LYS A 573 44.73 -3.72 24.40
C LYS A 573 44.82 -2.99 25.74
N ARG A 574 43.80 -3.16 26.58
CA ARG A 574 43.72 -2.50 27.88
C ARG A 574 44.85 -2.94 28.82
N CYS A 575 45.17 -4.23 28.85
CA CYS A 575 46.31 -4.75 29.60
C CYS A 575 47.64 -4.10 29.16
N ILE A 576 47.84 -3.94 27.85
CA ILE A 576 49.05 -3.32 27.28
C ILE A 576 49.13 -1.84 27.69
N GLU A 577 48.03 -1.10 27.58
CA GLU A 577 47.97 0.31 27.98
C GLU A 577 48.30 0.50 29.46
N LEU A 578 47.63 -0.24 30.34
CA LEU A 578 47.88 -0.22 31.78
C LEU A 578 49.33 -0.56 32.11
N PHE A 579 49.88 -1.59 31.47
CA PHE A 579 51.28 -1.99 31.64
C PHE A 579 52.24 -0.87 31.23
N ILE A 580 52.04 -0.26 30.06
CA ILE A 580 52.92 0.80 29.56
C ILE A 580 52.85 2.03 30.44
N HIS A 581 51.65 2.47 30.86
CA HIS A 581 51.51 3.63 31.74
C HIS A 581 52.20 3.41 33.08
N ASN A 582 52.06 2.22 33.67
CA ASN A 582 52.77 1.85 34.90
C ASN A 582 54.28 1.81 34.70
N LEU A 583 54.74 1.21 33.60
CA LEU A 583 56.17 1.06 33.30
C LEU A 583 56.85 2.42 33.13
N CYS A 584 56.20 3.39 32.49
CA CYS A 584 56.81 4.69 32.18
C CYS A 584 56.94 5.62 33.38
N ILE A 585 56.26 5.33 34.50
CA ILE A 585 56.32 6.14 35.73
C ILE A 585 57.21 5.51 36.81
N LEU A 586 57.84 4.37 36.53
CA LEU A 586 58.74 3.68 37.45
C LEU A 586 60.03 4.48 37.70
N ARG A 587 60.33 4.72 38.97
CA ARG A 587 61.59 5.29 39.46
C ARG A 587 61.77 5.02 40.96
N PRO A 588 63.01 4.85 41.47
CA PRO A 588 64.28 4.83 40.73
C PRO A 588 64.54 3.49 40.03
N LEU A 589 65.27 3.50 38.91
CA LEU A 589 65.60 2.31 38.11
C LEU A 589 67.10 2.17 37.89
N SER A 590 67.64 0.96 38.09
CA SER A 590 69.02 0.60 37.75
C SER A 590 69.14 0.13 36.29
N ALA A 591 70.38 -0.02 35.78
CA ALA A 591 70.60 -0.58 34.45
C ALA A 591 70.10 -2.03 34.37
N ALA A 592 70.34 -2.83 35.43
CA ALA A 592 69.84 -4.19 35.54
C ALA A 592 68.30 -4.24 35.61
N GLY A 593 67.67 -3.31 36.35
CA GLY A 593 66.21 -3.17 36.42
C GLY A 593 65.57 -2.86 35.07
N ARG A 594 66.19 -1.99 34.26
CA ARG A 594 65.73 -1.69 32.90
C ARG A 594 65.82 -2.91 31.97
N GLN A 595 66.88 -3.71 32.08
CA GLN A 595 66.98 -4.97 31.34
C GLN A 595 65.92 -5.98 31.78
N ARG A 596 65.58 -6.01 33.07
CA ARG A 596 64.47 -6.84 33.59
C ARG A 596 63.13 -6.42 32.99
N LEU A 597 62.80 -5.13 33.02
CA LEU A 597 61.56 -4.61 32.44
C LEU A 597 61.45 -4.87 30.93
N LYS A 598 62.57 -4.82 30.19
CA LYS A 598 62.61 -5.24 28.78
C LYS A 598 62.18 -6.71 28.60
N GLN A 599 62.59 -7.60 29.49
CA GLN A 599 62.13 -8.99 29.47
C GLN A 599 60.67 -9.12 29.89
N ASP A 600 60.22 -8.31 30.85
CA ASP A 600 58.82 -8.28 31.25
C ASP A 600 57.90 -7.83 30.10
N CYS A 601 58.35 -6.97 29.17
CA CYS A 601 57.61 -6.69 27.92
C CYS A 601 57.38 -7.97 27.08
N GLN A 602 58.39 -8.85 26.96
CA GLN A 602 58.25 -10.11 26.25
C GLN A 602 57.36 -11.10 27.00
N HIS A 603 57.45 -11.13 28.32
CA HIS A 603 56.60 -11.97 29.15
C HIS A 603 55.15 -11.47 29.23
N MET A 604 54.91 -10.16 29.07
CA MET A 604 53.58 -9.58 28.87
C MET A 604 52.97 -10.08 27.56
N GLU A 605 53.73 -10.08 26.46
CA GLU A 605 53.26 -10.69 25.21
C GLU A 605 52.88 -12.17 25.42
N GLN A 606 53.67 -12.92 26.18
CA GLN A 606 53.35 -14.31 26.53
C GLN A 606 52.10 -14.43 27.40
N ALA A 607 51.89 -13.51 28.35
CA ALA A 607 50.74 -13.49 29.25
C ALA A 607 49.41 -13.28 28.50
N LEU A 608 49.45 -12.56 27.37
CA LEU A 608 48.26 -12.24 26.58
C LEU A 608 47.92 -13.30 25.52
N LYS A 609 48.83 -14.24 25.22
CA LYS A 609 48.58 -15.34 24.27
C LYS A 609 47.31 -16.16 24.50
N PRO A 610 46.90 -16.47 25.75
CA PRO A 610 45.66 -17.20 26.01
C PRO A 610 44.41 -16.44 25.56
N ILE A 611 44.46 -15.10 25.63
CA ILE A 611 43.36 -14.20 25.27
C ILE A 611 43.36 -13.93 23.75
N CYS A 612 44.54 -13.64 23.19
CA CYS A 612 44.74 -13.27 21.80
C CYS A 612 45.89 -14.08 21.22
N GLY A 613 45.56 -15.04 20.34
CA GLY A 613 46.56 -15.90 19.70
C GLY A 613 47.54 -15.14 18.80
N ASN A 614 47.11 -14.00 18.23
CA ASN A 614 47.91 -13.18 17.33
C ASN A 614 47.90 -11.70 17.73
N LEU A 615 48.88 -11.30 18.54
CA LEU A 615 49.02 -9.92 19.02
C LEU A 615 49.18 -8.87 17.90
N ALA A 616 49.56 -9.27 16.68
CA ALA A 616 49.65 -8.34 15.56
C ALA A 616 48.28 -7.73 15.19
N GLU A 617 47.19 -8.46 15.43
CA GLU A 617 45.82 -8.01 15.15
C GLU A 617 45.37 -6.84 16.03
N LEU A 618 46.03 -6.63 17.18
CA LEU A 618 45.78 -5.49 18.07
C LEU A 618 46.23 -4.15 17.45
N GLY A 619 47.13 -4.17 16.46
CA GLY A 619 47.54 -2.97 15.71
C GLY A 619 48.53 -2.06 16.44
N LYS A 620 48.09 -0.88 16.89
CA LYS A 620 48.98 0.12 17.53
C LYS A 620 49.49 -0.32 18.91
N PRO A 621 48.67 -0.84 19.84
CA PRO A 621 49.12 -1.22 21.19
C PRO A 621 50.22 -2.29 21.20
N SER A 622 50.11 -3.33 20.36
CA SER A 622 51.16 -4.37 20.30
C SER A 622 52.48 -3.86 19.74
N ARG A 623 52.43 -2.99 18.71
CA ARG A 623 53.63 -2.30 18.23
C ARG A 623 54.24 -1.38 19.28
N LEU A 624 53.41 -0.69 20.06
CA LEU A 624 53.87 0.16 21.17
C LEU A 624 54.53 -0.65 22.28
N LEU A 625 53.99 -1.82 22.65
CA LEU A 625 54.62 -2.74 23.62
C LEU A 625 56.02 -3.18 23.14
N ARG A 626 56.13 -3.55 21.87
CA ARG A 626 57.42 -3.95 21.29
C ARG A 626 58.41 -2.78 21.23
N ALA A 627 57.95 -1.59 20.86
CA ALA A 627 58.76 -0.37 20.92
C ALA A 627 59.22 -0.08 22.35
N MET A 628 58.34 -0.25 23.34
CA MET A 628 58.64 -0.02 24.76
C MET A 628 59.76 -0.94 25.27
N SER A 629 59.82 -2.19 24.81
CA SER A 629 60.91 -3.12 25.15
C SER A 629 62.29 -2.61 24.70
N LEU A 630 62.35 -1.77 23.65
CA LEU A 630 63.58 -1.15 23.18
C LEU A 630 63.85 0.18 23.90
N LEU A 631 62.80 0.99 24.13
CA LEU A 631 62.91 2.32 24.74
C LEU A 631 63.35 2.28 26.20
N ILE A 632 62.85 1.34 27.00
CA ILE A 632 63.10 1.32 28.47
C ILE A 632 64.60 1.20 28.83
N VAL A 633 65.40 0.66 27.91
CA VAL A 633 66.85 0.44 28.07
C VAL A 633 67.69 1.60 27.50
N GLN A 634 67.10 2.49 26.71
CA GLN A 634 67.82 3.58 26.06
C GLN A 634 68.31 4.65 27.04
N THR A 635 69.33 5.38 26.60
CA THR A 635 69.83 6.56 27.32
C THR A 635 68.94 7.77 27.07
N PRO A 636 68.95 8.80 27.95
CA PRO A 636 68.17 10.03 27.75
C PRO A 636 68.43 10.70 26.38
N GLN A 637 69.67 10.64 25.90
CA GLN A 637 70.08 11.22 24.61
C GLN A 637 69.47 10.49 23.40
N GLU A 638 69.21 9.18 23.53
CA GLU A 638 68.58 8.37 22.49
C GLU A 638 67.05 8.48 22.53
N LEU A 639 66.47 8.61 23.73
CA LEU A 639 65.03 8.80 23.92
C LEU A 639 64.52 10.10 23.28
N VAL A 640 65.31 11.18 23.34
CA VAL A 640 64.92 12.49 22.76
C VAL A 640 64.96 12.49 21.23
N LYS A 641 65.67 11.53 20.61
CA LYS A 641 65.72 11.38 19.14
C LYS A 641 64.47 10.71 18.55
N GLN A 642 63.53 10.26 19.40
CA GLN A 642 62.29 9.66 18.94
C GLN A 642 61.43 10.69 18.21
N THR A 643 60.71 10.25 17.17
CA THR A 643 59.89 11.12 16.34
C THR A 643 58.75 11.77 17.14
N VAL A 644 58.48 13.03 16.83
CA VAL A 644 57.46 13.86 17.49
C VAL A 644 56.32 14.13 16.52
N GLY A 645 55.07 14.10 16.99
CA GLY A 645 53.87 14.39 16.21
C GLY A 645 52.84 13.26 16.15
N SER A 646 51.70 13.52 15.54
CA SER A 646 50.51 12.65 15.52
C SER A 646 50.73 11.29 14.83
N ASP A 647 51.67 11.22 13.89
CA ASP A 647 52.00 9.99 13.16
C ASP A 647 53.04 9.11 13.88
N SER A 648 53.55 9.56 15.04
CA SER A 648 54.49 8.79 15.85
C SER A 648 53.82 7.57 16.49
N LEU A 649 54.50 6.42 16.45
CA LEU A 649 54.03 5.21 17.12
C LEU A 649 53.98 5.40 18.65
N VAL A 650 54.90 6.18 19.19
CA VAL A 650 55.09 6.38 20.63
C VAL A 650 54.66 7.82 20.96
N PRO A 651 53.58 8.01 21.74
CA PRO A 651 53.15 9.33 22.17
C PRO A 651 54.26 10.09 22.92
N SER A 652 54.39 11.39 22.64
CA SER A 652 55.47 12.21 23.23
C SER A 652 55.41 12.29 24.76
N TYR A 653 54.22 12.20 25.36
CA TYR A 653 54.07 12.16 26.82
C TYR A 653 54.72 10.90 27.42
N ILE A 654 54.70 9.76 26.72
CA ILE A 654 55.33 8.51 27.17
C ILE A 654 56.86 8.68 27.21
N VAL A 655 57.45 9.27 26.17
CA VAL A 655 58.89 9.55 26.11
C VAL A 655 59.31 10.48 27.26
N LEU A 656 58.53 11.54 27.51
CA LEU A 656 58.78 12.46 28.62
C LEU A 656 58.66 11.78 29.99
N LEU A 657 57.69 10.89 30.18
CA LEU A 657 57.56 10.10 31.41
C LEU A 657 58.77 9.18 31.63
N LEU A 658 59.27 8.52 30.57
CA LEU A 658 60.49 7.71 30.65
C LEU A 658 61.73 8.54 31.05
N LEU A 659 61.84 9.79 30.56
CA LEU A 659 62.93 10.70 30.93
C LEU A 659 62.91 11.04 32.44
N PHE A 660 61.72 11.18 33.06
CA PHE A 660 61.61 11.32 34.52
C PHE A 660 62.14 10.10 35.30
N GLY A 661 62.24 8.92 34.66
CA GLY A 661 62.86 7.72 35.23
C GLY A 661 64.40 7.78 35.28
N HIS A 662 65.03 8.68 34.53
CA HIS A 662 66.47 8.96 34.59
C HIS A 662 66.83 10.15 35.49
N ALA A 663 65.83 10.97 35.83
CA ALA A 663 66.01 12.16 36.65
C ALA A 663 66.35 11.83 38.11
N GLY A 664 67.12 12.71 38.74
CA GLY A 664 67.46 12.64 40.16
C GLY A 664 66.26 12.91 41.09
N ALA A 665 66.52 12.88 42.40
CA ALA A 665 65.49 13.05 43.43
C ALA A 665 64.85 14.46 43.42
N ASP A 666 65.59 15.49 42.99
CA ASP A 666 65.12 16.87 42.96
C ASP A 666 64.12 17.15 41.83
N LEU A 667 64.26 16.49 40.67
CA LEU A 667 63.32 16.56 39.56
C LEU A 667 62.26 15.46 39.73
N GLN A 668 61.19 15.79 40.45
CA GLN A 668 60.11 14.87 40.78
C GLN A 668 59.20 14.57 39.57
N SER A 669 58.56 13.40 39.58
CA SER A 669 57.56 13.02 38.58
C SER A 669 56.31 13.93 38.66
N PRO A 670 55.50 14.00 37.59
CA PRO A 670 54.31 14.85 37.58
C PRO A 670 53.30 14.53 38.68
N HIS A 671 53.04 13.24 38.96
CA HIS A 671 52.13 12.84 40.03
C HIS A 671 52.65 13.21 41.43
N THR A 672 53.94 13.03 41.70
CA THR A 672 54.54 13.40 42.99
C THR A 672 54.43 14.90 43.21
N THR A 673 54.70 15.67 42.15
CA THR A 673 54.57 17.13 42.18
C THR A 673 53.13 17.58 42.46
N ALA A 674 52.15 16.85 41.96
CA ALA A 674 50.72 17.10 42.19
C ALA A 674 50.16 16.47 43.50
N ASN A 675 50.99 15.82 44.31
CA ASN A 675 50.59 15.03 45.50
C ASN A 675 49.59 13.90 45.17
N TRP A 676 49.78 13.22 44.03
CA TRP A 676 48.98 12.07 43.61
C TRP A 676 49.72 10.75 43.86
N SER A 677 48.97 9.70 44.21
CA SER A 677 49.47 8.32 44.21
C SER A 677 49.66 7.83 42.77
N ASN A 678 50.42 6.74 42.60
CA ASN A 678 50.57 6.07 41.30
C ASN A 678 49.20 5.63 40.75
N GLU A 679 48.35 5.09 41.62
CA GLU A 679 46.97 4.67 41.29
C GLU A 679 46.17 5.82 40.69
N ARG A 680 46.15 6.97 41.38
CA ARG A 680 45.42 8.17 40.93
C ARG A 680 45.96 8.72 39.61
N LEU A 681 47.27 8.61 39.36
CA LEU A 681 47.84 9.03 38.07
C LEU A 681 47.36 8.11 36.94
N ILE A 682 47.34 6.79 37.15
CA ILE A 682 46.92 5.82 36.13
C ILE A 682 45.44 6.03 35.82
N GLU A 683 44.59 6.17 36.85
CA GLU A 683 43.17 6.52 36.67
C GLU A 683 42.99 7.82 35.90
N TRP A 684 43.81 8.83 36.17
CA TRP A 684 43.78 10.10 35.45
C TRP A 684 44.23 9.95 33.99
N LEU A 685 45.31 9.21 33.72
CA LEU A 685 45.82 8.94 32.36
C LEU A 685 44.83 8.15 31.51
N ASP A 686 44.04 7.29 32.16
CA ASP A 686 42.96 6.53 31.54
C ASP A 686 41.73 7.39 31.23
N GLY A 687 41.40 8.33 32.10
CA GLY A 687 40.27 9.25 31.92
C GLY A 687 40.50 10.37 30.90
N HIS A 688 41.75 10.66 30.54
CA HIS A 688 42.12 11.79 29.65
C HIS A 688 42.75 11.25 28.37
N THR A 689 42.02 11.31 27.25
CA THR A 689 42.49 10.75 25.96
C THR A 689 43.32 11.75 25.14
N ALA A 690 43.19 13.06 25.42
CA ALA A 690 43.91 14.09 24.69
C ALA A 690 45.38 14.18 25.11
N ASP A 691 46.29 14.02 24.15
CA ASP A 691 47.74 14.12 24.40
C ASP A 691 48.15 15.49 24.96
N ARG A 692 47.44 16.56 24.58
CA ARG A 692 47.66 17.92 25.10
C ARG A 692 47.49 17.99 26.62
N GLU A 693 46.43 17.40 27.18
CA GLU A 693 46.17 17.43 28.61
C GLU A 693 47.27 16.70 29.39
N LYS A 694 47.73 15.55 28.85
CA LYS A 694 48.85 14.78 29.41
C LYS A 694 50.16 15.58 29.39
N LEU A 695 50.40 16.34 28.33
CA LEU A 695 51.55 17.23 28.22
C LEU A 695 51.45 18.43 29.17
N GLU A 696 50.27 19.01 29.36
CA GLU A 696 50.06 20.11 30.33
C GLU A 696 50.39 19.67 31.77
N LEU A 697 50.01 18.44 32.16
CA LEU A 697 50.40 17.86 33.45
C LEU A 697 51.93 17.79 33.60
N ILE A 698 52.64 17.35 32.56
CA ILE A 698 54.10 17.28 32.52
C ILE A 698 54.72 18.68 32.59
N SER A 699 54.14 19.66 31.89
CA SER A 699 54.57 21.06 31.91
C SER A 699 54.57 21.63 33.33
N GLY A 700 53.51 21.38 34.10
CA GLY A 700 53.41 21.81 35.48
C GLY A 700 54.54 21.27 36.37
N ALA A 701 54.99 20.04 36.13
CA ALA A 701 56.12 19.44 36.84
C ALA A 701 57.45 20.12 36.49
N LEU A 702 57.71 20.33 35.19
CA LEU A 702 58.93 20.98 34.71
C LEU A 702 59.05 22.45 35.18
N GLN A 703 57.92 23.17 35.22
CA GLN A 703 57.86 24.55 35.71
C GLN A 703 58.16 24.62 37.21
N ARG A 704 57.56 23.73 38.02
CA ARG A 704 57.79 23.70 39.46
C ARG A 704 59.24 23.35 39.82
N TYR A 705 59.88 22.45 39.06
CA TYR A 705 61.31 22.20 39.23
C TYR A 705 62.15 23.44 38.93
N ARG A 706 61.86 24.16 37.84
CA ARG A 706 62.53 25.42 37.49
C ARG A 706 62.43 26.46 38.60
N ASP A 707 61.24 26.64 39.13
CA ASP A 707 60.97 27.64 40.17
C ASP A 707 61.64 27.25 41.49
N ASN A 708 61.68 25.96 41.83
CA ASN A 708 62.40 25.45 42.99
C ASN A 708 63.92 25.62 42.84
N ALA A 709 64.47 25.31 41.67
CA ALA A 709 65.89 25.50 41.37
C ALA A 709 66.32 26.98 41.47
N ARG A 710 65.45 27.90 40.99
CA ARG A 710 65.65 29.36 41.16
C ARG A 710 65.59 29.79 42.63
N ARG A 711 64.63 29.28 43.41
CA ARG A 711 64.50 29.60 44.85
C ARG A 711 65.70 29.09 45.66
N LYS A 712 66.22 27.92 45.32
CA LYS A 712 67.36 27.28 46.01
C LYS A 712 68.74 27.72 45.49
N ASN A 713 68.81 28.61 44.49
CA ASN A 713 70.05 29.02 43.81
C ASN A 713 70.94 27.82 43.38
N ILE A 714 70.32 26.78 42.80
CA ILE A 714 71.05 25.61 42.31
C ILE A 714 71.89 26.01 41.10
N GLN A 715 73.21 25.73 41.13
CA GLN A 715 74.14 26.16 40.08
C GLN A 715 74.09 25.29 38.80
N GLN A 716 73.62 24.04 38.90
CA GLN A 716 73.52 23.11 37.78
C GLN A 716 72.16 22.39 37.83
N TYR A 717 71.40 22.45 36.73
CA TYR A 717 70.18 21.66 36.57
C TYR A 717 70.52 20.17 36.43
N ASP A 718 69.54 19.31 36.73
CA ASP A 718 69.60 17.89 36.40
C ASP A 718 69.94 17.70 34.91
N GLU A 719 70.82 16.75 34.59
CA GLU A 719 71.31 16.51 33.23
C GLU A 719 70.17 16.26 32.23
N VAL A 720 69.06 15.68 32.69
CA VAL A 720 67.91 15.33 31.85
C VAL A 720 66.97 16.53 31.63
N TYR A 721 67.01 17.56 32.49
CA TYR A 721 66.06 18.66 32.45
C TYR A 721 66.09 19.49 31.14
N PRO A 722 67.24 19.94 30.62
CA PRO A 722 67.27 20.69 29.35
C PRO A 722 66.74 19.88 28.17
N MET A 723 67.07 18.58 28.12
CA MET A 723 66.59 17.65 27.09
C MET A 723 65.08 17.48 27.11
N MET A 724 64.47 17.41 28.31
CA MET A 724 63.03 17.31 28.46
C MET A 724 62.30 18.57 28.00
N VAL A 725 62.83 19.76 28.30
CA VAL A 725 62.21 21.04 27.89
C VAL A 725 62.24 21.17 26.37
N GLU A 726 63.37 20.88 25.73
CA GLU A 726 63.49 20.94 24.27
C GLU A 726 62.52 19.96 23.58
N TYR A 727 62.49 18.71 24.02
CA TYR A 727 61.56 17.70 23.49
C TYR A 727 60.09 18.08 23.72
N PHE A 728 59.78 18.62 24.90
CA PHE A 728 58.44 19.10 25.24
C PHE A 728 57.97 20.25 24.33
N GLU A 729 58.83 21.23 24.05
CA GLU A 729 58.50 22.33 23.14
C GLU A 729 58.27 21.84 21.71
N GLN A 730 59.06 20.87 21.24
CA GLN A 730 58.84 20.22 19.95
C GLN A 730 57.48 19.48 19.93
N ALA A 731 57.14 18.76 21.00
CA ALA A 731 55.88 18.05 21.13
C ALA A 731 54.66 18.97 21.16
N LEU A 732 54.73 20.09 21.89
CA LEU A 732 53.66 21.09 21.90
C LEU A 732 53.46 21.73 20.52
N LYS A 733 54.55 22.05 19.81
CA LYS A 733 54.47 22.61 18.44
C LYS A 733 53.87 21.64 17.43
N ALA A 734 54.03 20.34 17.64
CA ALA A 734 53.50 19.31 16.75
C ALA A 734 52.02 18.99 16.99
N ILE A 735 51.43 19.45 18.11
CA ILE A 735 50.02 19.24 18.49
C ILE A 735 49.19 20.53 18.35
N ALA A 736 49.87 21.69 18.26
CA ALA A 736 49.27 23.00 17.92
C ALA A 736 49.01 23.10 16.41
#